data_AF-A0A8C7Z3F8-F1
#
_entry.id   AF-A0A8C7Z3F8-F1
#
_cell.length_a   1.000
_cell.length_b   1.000
_cell.length_c   1.000
_cell.angle_alpha   90.00
_cell.angle_beta   90.00
_cell.angle_gamma   90.00
#
_symmetry.space_group_name_H-M   'P 1'
#
loop_
_entity.id
_entity.type
_entity.pdbx_description
1 polymer ?
#
loop_
_entity_poly.entity_id
_entity_poly.type
_entity_poly.pdbx_seq_one_letter_code
_entity_poly.pdbx_strand_id
1 'polypeptide(L)'
;LEFEYSDTDKWASELSELYSYTEGPEFALNRKCFEDEFSSHVSDKKWTELDAAQHRAHAMRLLDSLEVIVREKRLKVARAILYMTQGTFAECSSEAEVQYWTRYNIFLLLDVGTFSALVELLNMEMDNSAACSSAVRKPAISLADSTDLRVLLNIMYLMVETIQQEDPADKPEWKAMRETFRAELGSPLFNNEPISVTLFGMVTKFCSGHAPHFPMKKVLLLLWKSILFTLGGFEQLQSLKVRKRQELGLPPLPEDSIRVVRSMRAASPPASASDLIEQQQKRARREHKVRALIKQDNLDAFNEKDPYKADDARDDEDDNDDNDNSLETETFPLERDEVMPPPIPHPPSERVSFPKGLPWAPKVSFVGLTERYDTDTVVGLPRPIHESIRTLKQHKYVSIAEIQMAKEEEYQKTPLSGVSTAETHLLFSVFLFPDHQIALLKILLAAAPTSKAKTDSINILADFEYMAQHLVFANCIPLILKFFNQNIMSYITAKNSISVLDFPHCVIHELPELTAESLEAGDNNQFCWRNLFSCINLLRILNKLTKWKHSRTMMLVVFKSAPILKRALKVKQAMMQLYVLKLLKVQTKYLGRQWRKSNMKTMSAIYQKVRHRLNDDWAYGNDLDARPWDFQAEECALRANIERFNSRRYDKSNSNPDFLPVDNCLQSVLGQRVDLPEDFQMNYDLWLEREVFSNPISWEELLQ
;
A
#
# COMPACT_ATOMS: atom_id res chain seq x y z
N LEU A 1 -4.77 17.73 11.04
CA LEU A 1 -4.38 16.62 10.14
C LEU A 1 -4.18 15.40 11.04
N GLU A 2 -4.83 14.26 10.78
CA GLU A 2 -4.78 13.08 11.67
C GLU A 2 -3.53 12.21 11.49
N PHE A 3 -2.66 12.51 10.51
CA PHE A 3 -1.43 11.79 10.24
C PHE A 3 -0.37 12.75 9.68
N GLU A 4 0.86 12.68 10.19
CA GLU A 4 2.00 13.49 9.74
C GLU A 4 2.98 12.60 8.96
N TYR A 5 3.22 12.94 7.69
CA TYR A 5 4.15 12.22 6.84
C TYR A 5 5.58 12.76 7.04
N SER A 6 6.23 12.31 8.10
CA SER A 6 7.62 12.61 8.45
C SER A 6 8.55 11.43 8.17
N ASP A 7 9.85 11.71 8.13
CA ASP A 7 10.90 10.68 7.98
C ASP A 7 11.03 9.80 9.24
N THR A 8 10.66 10.33 10.40
CA THR A 8 10.67 9.67 11.71
C THR A 8 9.40 10.01 12.49
N ASP A 9 8.92 9.10 13.33
CA ASP A 9 7.78 9.33 14.23
C ASP A 9 8.29 9.92 15.57
N LYS A 10 7.37 10.13 16.51
CA LYS A 10 7.70 10.52 17.89
C LYS A 10 8.44 9.39 18.59
N TRP A 11 9.30 9.76 19.54
CA TRP A 11 10.14 8.84 20.31
C TRP A 11 9.37 7.64 20.89
N ALA A 12 8.20 7.87 21.51
CA ALA A 12 7.37 6.80 22.06
C ALA A 12 6.79 5.85 20.98
N SER A 13 6.41 6.38 19.81
CA SER A 13 5.91 5.58 18.68
C SER A 13 7.02 4.68 18.11
N GLU A 14 8.24 5.22 17.95
CA GLU A 14 9.41 4.48 17.48
C GLU A 14 9.76 3.31 18.43
N LEU A 15 9.72 3.55 19.74
CA LEU A 15 9.95 2.51 20.75
C LEU A 15 8.84 1.45 20.79
N SER A 16 7.59 1.86 20.64
CA SER A 16 6.44 0.93 20.50
C SER A 16 6.53 0.10 19.22
N GLU A 17 7.13 0.66 18.15
CA GLU A 17 7.42 -0.10 16.95
C GLU A 17 8.61 -1.06 17.15
N LEU A 18 9.64 -0.69 17.89
CA LEU A 18 10.81 -1.57 18.13
C LEU A 18 10.47 -2.82 18.97
N TYR A 19 9.77 -2.61 20.09
CA TYR A 19 9.49 -3.65 21.08
C TYR A 19 8.12 -4.29 20.90
N SER A 20 8.03 -5.59 21.20
CA SER A 20 6.76 -6.27 21.36
C SER A 20 6.43 -6.47 22.85
N TYR A 21 5.15 -6.52 23.20
CA TYR A 21 4.70 -6.83 24.58
C TYR A 21 5.27 -8.15 25.12
N THR A 22 5.57 -9.11 24.25
CA THR A 22 6.21 -10.37 24.64
C THR A 22 7.66 -10.21 25.13
N GLU A 23 8.30 -9.09 24.82
CA GLU A 23 9.68 -8.77 25.23
C GLU A 23 9.73 -8.08 26.61
N GLY A 24 8.58 -7.78 27.23
CA GLY A 24 8.49 -7.12 28.54
C GLY A 24 9.37 -7.76 29.63
N PRO A 25 9.36 -9.09 29.83
CA PRO A 25 10.23 -9.75 30.82
C PRO A 25 11.73 -9.56 30.54
N GLU A 26 12.12 -9.26 29.30
CA GLU A 26 13.52 -9.06 28.95
C GLU A 26 14.08 -7.76 29.52
N PHE A 27 13.26 -6.73 29.78
CA PHE A 27 13.73 -5.48 30.39
C PHE A 27 14.31 -5.71 31.79
N ALA A 28 13.61 -6.49 32.62
CA ALA A 28 14.09 -6.86 33.96
C ALA A 28 15.36 -7.73 33.90
N LEU A 29 15.43 -8.63 32.90
CA LEU A 29 16.62 -9.45 32.68
C LEU A 29 17.84 -8.61 32.27
N ASN A 30 17.65 -7.64 31.37
CA ASN A 30 18.71 -6.73 30.93
C ASN A 30 19.26 -5.91 32.10
N ARG A 31 18.36 -5.35 32.91
CA ARG A 31 18.70 -4.66 34.15
C ARG A 31 19.54 -5.54 35.07
N LYS A 32 19.10 -6.78 35.33
CA LYS A 32 19.82 -7.71 36.20
C LYS A 32 21.23 -7.98 35.68
N CYS A 33 21.40 -8.20 34.37
CA CYS A 33 22.72 -8.43 33.78
C CYS A 33 23.65 -7.22 33.96
N PHE A 34 23.12 -6.00 33.88
CA PHE A 34 23.88 -4.78 34.17
C PHE A 34 24.25 -4.69 35.66
N GLU A 35 23.29 -4.86 36.56
CA GLU A 35 23.54 -4.79 38.01
C GLU A 35 24.58 -5.82 38.48
N ASP A 36 24.52 -7.05 37.96
CA ASP A 36 25.47 -8.12 38.27
C ASP A 36 26.92 -7.75 37.85
N GLU A 37 27.10 -7.07 36.71
CA GLU A 37 28.43 -6.64 36.25
C GLU A 37 28.88 -5.33 36.91
N PHE A 38 27.96 -4.37 37.06
CA PHE A 38 28.21 -3.08 37.69
C PHE A 38 28.63 -3.21 39.16
N SER A 39 27.90 -4.02 39.93
CA SER A 39 28.18 -4.24 41.36
C SER A 39 29.53 -4.91 41.63
N SER A 40 30.11 -5.59 40.64
CA SER A 40 31.43 -6.21 40.78
C SER A 40 32.59 -5.19 40.77
N HIS A 41 32.37 -3.99 40.24
CA HIS A 41 33.39 -2.95 40.08
C HIS A 41 33.06 -1.64 40.80
N VAL A 42 31.78 -1.38 41.07
CA VAL A 42 31.29 -0.18 41.73
C VAL A 42 30.38 -0.60 42.88
N SER A 43 30.84 -0.38 44.10
CA SER A 43 30.04 -0.61 45.31
C SER A 43 29.32 0.68 45.72
N ASP A 44 28.05 0.55 46.11
CA ASP A 44 27.27 1.58 46.82
C ASP A 44 27.06 2.93 46.09
N LYS A 45 27.08 2.94 44.75
CA LYS A 45 26.68 4.11 43.95
C LYS A 45 25.73 3.71 42.84
N LYS A 46 24.90 4.66 42.40
CA LYS A 46 24.05 4.52 41.21
C LYS A 46 24.80 4.92 39.93
N TRP A 47 24.35 4.43 38.77
CA TRP A 47 24.88 4.89 37.49
C TRP A 47 24.78 6.41 37.38
N THR A 48 23.64 7.00 37.73
CA THR A 48 23.43 8.46 37.64
C THR A 48 24.31 9.31 38.56
N GLU A 49 24.99 8.70 39.54
CA GLU A 49 25.84 9.38 40.54
C GLU A 49 27.33 9.35 40.18
N LEU A 50 27.71 8.64 39.12
CA LEU A 50 29.09 8.51 38.69
C LEU A 50 29.55 9.74 37.91
N ASP A 51 30.86 10.00 37.95
CA ASP A 51 31.46 11.00 37.07
C ASP A 51 31.70 10.45 35.64
N ALA A 52 32.00 11.34 34.71
CA ALA A 52 32.21 10.98 33.31
C ALA A 52 33.38 9.99 33.09
N ALA A 53 34.41 10.02 33.94
CA ALA A 53 35.55 9.11 33.83
C ALA A 53 35.17 7.70 34.28
N GLN A 54 34.37 7.59 35.35
CA GLN A 54 33.81 6.34 35.84
C GLN A 54 32.82 5.74 34.84
N HIS A 55 31.96 6.55 34.21
CA HIS A 55 31.11 6.12 33.11
C HIS A 55 31.92 5.52 31.96
N ARG A 56 32.95 6.24 31.49
CA ARG A 56 33.83 5.75 30.41
C ARG A 56 34.53 4.46 30.81
N ALA A 57 35.09 4.38 32.02
CA ALA A 57 35.79 3.19 32.49
C ALA A 57 34.89 1.95 32.54
N HIS A 58 33.62 2.11 32.93
CA HIS A 58 32.66 1.01 32.91
C HIS A 58 32.26 0.61 31.49
N ALA A 59 32.01 1.58 30.60
CA ALA A 59 31.70 1.30 29.19
C ALA A 59 32.84 0.56 28.49
N MET A 60 34.10 0.91 28.77
CA MET A 60 35.28 0.17 28.28
C MET A 60 35.32 -1.27 28.82
N ARG A 61 35.04 -1.49 30.11
CA ARG A 61 34.99 -2.85 30.68
C ARG A 61 33.91 -3.73 30.04
N LEU A 62 32.75 -3.15 29.75
CA LEU A 62 31.68 -3.85 29.03
C LEU A 62 32.13 -4.22 27.62
N LEU A 63 32.81 -3.31 26.91
CA LEU A 63 33.36 -3.58 25.59
C LEU A 63 34.39 -4.73 25.63
N ASP A 64 35.35 -4.69 26.54
CA ASP A 64 36.35 -5.75 26.73
C ASP A 64 35.67 -7.11 27.06
N SER A 65 34.60 -7.07 27.85
CA SER A 65 33.84 -8.28 28.23
C SER A 65 32.96 -8.82 27.10
N LEU A 66 32.65 -8.00 26.10
CA LEU A 66 31.86 -8.37 24.93
C LEU A 66 32.67 -9.24 23.95
N GLU A 67 34.00 -9.11 23.96
CA GLU A 67 34.94 -9.90 23.14
C GLU A 67 35.17 -11.34 23.66
N VAL A 68 34.52 -11.70 24.77
CA VAL A 68 34.68 -13.03 25.38
C VAL A 68 34.12 -14.15 24.48
N ILE A 69 34.90 -15.23 24.34
CA ILE A 69 34.58 -16.39 23.49
C ILE A 69 33.28 -17.10 23.94
N VAL A 70 33.03 -17.14 25.26
CA VAL A 70 31.87 -17.83 25.84
C VAL A 70 30.56 -17.12 25.50
N ARG A 71 29.75 -17.74 24.64
CA ARG A 71 28.47 -17.18 24.15
C ARG A 71 27.53 -16.70 25.26
N GLU A 72 27.34 -17.50 26.32
CA GLU A 72 26.41 -17.13 27.40
C GLU A 72 26.87 -15.89 28.16
N LYS A 73 28.18 -15.75 28.41
CA LYS A 73 28.76 -14.57 29.05
C LYS A 73 28.61 -13.35 28.15
N ARG A 74 28.93 -13.50 26.87
CA ARG A 74 28.77 -12.43 25.87
C ARG A 74 27.32 -11.94 25.76
N LEU A 75 26.34 -12.85 25.81
CA LEU A 75 24.93 -12.47 25.80
C LEU A 75 24.54 -11.68 27.06
N LYS A 76 25.06 -12.04 28.25
CA LYS A 76 24.83 -11.26 29.48
C LYS A 76 25.40 -9.85 29.38
N VAL A 77 26.61 -9.71 28.83
CA VAL A 77 27.24 -8.40 28.59
C VAL A 77 26.45 -7.59 27.56
N ALA A 78 26.03 -8.20 26.44
CA ALA A 78 25.19 -7.54 25.44
C ALA A 78 23.86 -7.07 26.05
N ARG A 79 23.25 -7.85 26.95
CA ARG A 79 22.06 -7.45 27.70
C ARG A 79 22.32 -6.27 28.65
N ALA A 80 23.47 -6.22 29.29
CA ALA A 80 23.88 -5.07 30.11
C ALA A 80 24.03 -3.80 29.25
N ILE A 81 24.67 -3.90 28.09
CA ILE A 81 24.78 -2.80 27.11
C ILE A 81 23.39 -2.38 26.62
N LEU A 82 22.48 -3.32 26.37
CA LEU A 82 21.10 -3.01 25.99
C LEU A 82 20.35 -2.27 27.10
N TYR A 83 20.57 -2.61 28.37
CA TYR A 83 20.00 -1.84 29.48
C TYR A 83 20.54 -0.41 29.53
N MET A 84 21.83 -0.22 29.26
CA MET A 84 22.42 1.12 29.16
C MET A 84 21.80 1.95 28.03
N THR A 85 21.63 1.37 26.84
CA THR A 85 20.97 2.05 25.71
C THR A 85 19.47 2.25 25.91
N GLN A 86 18.85 1.53 26.84
CA GLN A 86 17.49 1.79 27.33
C GLN A 86 17.44 2.90 28.40
N GLY A 87 18.54 3.61 28.62
CA GLY A 87 18.58 4.79 29.50
C GLY A 87 18.61 4.48 30.98
N THR A 88 19.08 3.28 31.38
CA THR A 88 19.22 2.89 32.80
C THR A 88 17.94 3.18 33.60
N PHE A 89 16.81 2.80 33.03
CA PHE A 89 15.48 3.26 33.41
C PHE A 89 15.10 3.01 34.87
N ALA A 90 15.71 2.03 35.55
CA ALA A 90 15.39 1.75 36.95
C ALA A 90 15.86 2.84 37.92
N GLU A 91 16.76 3.71 37.46
CA GLU A 91 17.26 4.86 38.22
C GLU A 91 16.54 6.16 37.85
N CYS A 92 15.61 6.12 36.90
CA CYS A 92 14.86 7.26 36.40
C CYS A 92 13.48 7.36 37.05
N SER A 93 12.99 8.59 37.21
CA SER A 93 11.68 8.92 37.78
C SER A 93 10.67 9.40 36.74
N SER A 94 11.12 9.67 35.51
CA SER A 94 10.27 10.16 34.41
C SER A 94 10.77 9.71 33.04
N GLU A 95 9.88 9.72 32.04
CA GLU A 95 10.23 9.36 30.66
C GLU A 95 11.29 10.31 30.06
N ALA A 96 11.28 11.58 30.47
CA ALA A 96 12.26 12.57 30.05
C ALA A 96 13.67 12.26 30.57
N GLU A 97 13.79 11.76 31.80
CA GLU A 97 15.07 11.30 32.35
C GLU A 97 15.58 10.07 31.60
N VAL A 98 14.71 9.11 31.27
CA VAL A 98 15.09 7.94 30.47
C VAL A 98 15.58 8.37 29.09
N GLN A 99 14.91 9.31 28.44
CA GLN A 99 15.33 9.83 27.14
C GLN A 99 16.70 10.52 27.23
N TYR A 100 16.94 11.33 28.27
CA TYR A 100 18.22 11.97 28.52
C TYR A 100 19.36 10.95 28.71
N TRP A 101 19.18 9.98 29.61
CA TRP A 101 20.18 8.96 29.89
C TRP A 101 20.40 8.02 28.71
N THR A 102 19.35 7.70 27.95
CA THR A 102 19.45 6.95 26.68
C THR A 102 20.41 7.67 25.74
N ARG A 103 20.20 8.98 25.51
CA ARG A 103 21.05 9.78 24.64
C ARG A 103 22.49 9.84 25.14
N TYR A 104 22.69 10.14 26.42
CA TYR A 104 24.02 10.21 27.02
C TYR A 104 24.78 8.88 26.92
N ASN A 105 24.14 7.77 27.31
CA ASN A 105 24.74 6.44 27.30
C ASN A 105 25.09 5.98 25.88
N ILE A 106 24.25 6.29 24.88
CA ILE A 106 24.51 5.95 23.48
C ILE A 106 25.74 6.69 22.94
N PHE A 107 25.86 8.00 23.20
CA PHE A 107 27.04 8.75 22.77
C PHE A 107 28.32 8.27 23.50
N LEU A 108 28.21 7.91 24.78
CA LEU A 108 29.31 7.29 25.51
C LEU A 108 29.73 5.96 24.88
N LEU A 109 28.79 5.07 24.60
CA LEU A 109 29.05 3.75 24.00
C LEU A 109 29.63 3.88 22.58
N LEU A 110 29.21 4.88 21.81
CA LEU A 110 29.79 5.19 20.51
C LEU A 110 31.26 5.63 20.65
N ASP A 111 31.56 6.53 21.59
CA ASP A 111 32.90 7.06 21.84
C ASP A 111 33.91 5.98 22.32
N VAL A 112 33.47 4.96 23.04
CA VAL A 112 34.34 3.79 23.34
C VAL A 112 34.46 2.78 22.20
N GLY A 113 33.70 2.91 21.09
CA GLY A 113 33.81 2.01 19.93
C GLY A 113 32.89 0.79 19.98
N THR A 114 31.82 0.83 20.79
CA THR A 114 30.89 -0.30 20.96
C THR A 114 30.21 -0.70 19.65
N PHE A 115 29.91 0.27 18.77
CA PHE A 115 29.20 -0.02 17.53
C PHE A 115 29.98 -0.97 16.60
N SER A 116 31.30 -0.78 16.48
CA SER A 116 32.16 -1.65 15.67
C SER A 116 32.11 -3.09 16.18
N ALA A 117 32.25 -3.31 17.49
CA ALA A 117 32.12 -4.64 18.09
C ALA A 117 30.74 -5.28 17.85
N LEU A 118 29.66 -4.50 17.87
CA LEU A 118 28.31 -4.99 17.56
C LEU A 118 28.19 -5.45 16.10
N VAL A 119 28.82 -4.75 15.15
CA VAL A 119 28.84 -5.14 13.73
C VAL A 119 29.55 -6.49 13.56
N GLU A 120 30.68 -6.70 14.23
CA GLU A 120 31.41 -7.98 14.17
C GLU A 120 30.55 -9.13 14.74
N LEU A 121 29.92 -8.90 15.89
CA LEU A 121 29.04 -9.89 16.52
C LEU A 121 27.79 -10.19 15.70
N LEU A 122 27.21 -9.18 15.04
CA LEU A 122 26.08 -9.38 14.15
C LEU A 122 26.48 -10.30 12.98
N ASN A 123 27.63 -10.04 12.35
CA ASN A 123 28.14 -10.87 11.25
C ASN A 123 28.41 -12.31 11.71
N MET A 124 29.07 -12.48 12.86
CA MET A 124 29.31 -13.81 13.44
C MET A 124 28.00 -14.57 13.66
N GLU A 125 26.95 -13.90 14.13
CA GLU A 125 25.68 -14.56 14.43
C GLU A 125 24.78 -14.76 13.20
N MET A 126 24.98 -13.97 12.15
CA MET A 126 24.39 -14.22 10.82
C MET A 126 24.90 -15.51 10.17
N ASP A 127 26.14 -15.91 10.47
CA ASP A 127 26.77 -17.12 9.91
C ASP A 127 26.69 -18.33 10.87
N ASN A 128 25.90 -18.21 11.94
CA ASN A 128 25.66 -19.29 12.90
C ASN A 128 24.83 -20.43 12.29
N SER A 129 25.54 -21.38 11.69
CA SER A 129 24.96 -22.53 10.99
C SER A 129 24.13 -23.46 11.89
N ALA A 130 24.44 -23.50 13.21
CA ALA A 130 23.69 -24.30 14.16
C ALA A 130 22.30 -23.72 14.44
N ALA A 131 22.19 -22.40 14.57
CA ALA A 131 20.92 -21.69 14.74
C ALA A 131 20.03 -21.86 13.48
N CYS A 132 20.62 -21.70 12.30
CA CYS A 132 19.96 -21.97 11.02
C CYS A 132 19.40 -23.41 10.94
N SER A 133 20.25 -24.42 11.22
CA SER A 133 19.86 -25.83 11.14
C SER A 133 18.75 -26.20 12.13
N SER A 134 18.77 -25.60 13.33
CA SER A 134 17.73 -25.79 14.34
C SER A 134 16.40 -25.18 13.89
N ALA A 135 16.43 -23.96 13.35
CA ALA A 135 15.24 -23.22 12.94
C ALA A 135 14.49 -23.89 11.79
N VAL A 136 15.20 -24.38 10.76
CA VAL A 136 14.59 -25.03 9.59
C VAL A 136 13.84 -26.31 9.95
N ARG A 137 14.25 -26.99 11.03
CA ARG A 137 13.61 -28.24 11.50
C ARG A 137 12.38 -28.00 12.37
N LYS A 138 12.16 -26.77 12.86
CA LYS A 138 11.04 -26.47 13.76
C LYS A 138 9.76 -26.18 12.98
N PRO A 139 8.61 -26.74 13.38
CA PRO A 139 7.32 -26.43 12.77
C PRO A 139 6.91 -24.96 12.92
N ALA A 140 7.37 -24.31 14.00
CA ALA A 140 7.16 -22.90 14.29
C ALA A 140 8.38 -22.33 14.99
N ILE A 141 8.79 -21.13 14.57
CA ILE A 141 9.94 -20.40 15.10
C ILE A 141 9.48 -19.46 16.21
N SER A 142 10.23 -19.42 17.30
CA SER A 142 9.92 -18.63 18.50
C SER A 142 10.92 -17.49 18.70
N LEU A 143 10.58 -16.54 19.60
CA LEU A 143 11.48 -15.44 20.00
C LEU A 143 12.78 -15.94 20.62
N ALA A 144 12.75 -17.08 21.31
CA ALA A 144 13.92 -17.67 21.94
C ALA A 144 14.99 -18.09 20.91
N ASP A 145 14.57 -18.39 19.68
CA ASP A 145 15.44 -18.85 18.59
C ASP A 145 16.32 -17.74 17.98
N SER A 146 16.08 -16.49 18.35
CA SER A 146 16.79 -15.31 17.81
C SER A 146 17.27 -14.34 18.88
N THR A 147 17.37 -14.79 20.14
CA THR A 147 17.66 -13.92 21.29
C THR A 147 18.92 -13.07 21.10
N ASP A 148 20.06 -13.67 20.72
CA ASP A 148 21.32 -12.94 20.48
C ASP A 148 21.14 -11.86 19.39
N LEU A 149 20.56 -12.22 18.24
CA LEU A 149 20.27 -11.26 17.15
C LEU A 149 19.32 -10.15 17.59
N ARG A 150 18.27 -10.46 18.36
CA ARG A 150 17.31 -9.46 18.84
C ARG A 150 17.98 -8.45 19.78
N VAL A 151 18.84 -8.92 20.69
CA VAL A 151 19.60 -8.05 21.61
C VAL A 151 20.54 -7.14 20.82
N LEU A 152 21.35 -7.69 19.90
CA LEU A 152 22.27 -6.91 19.08
C LEU A 152 21.55 -5.87 18.21
N LEU A 153 20.51 -6.29 17.49
CA LEU A 153 19.74 -5.40 16.61
C LEU A 153 19.01 -4.30 17.40
N ASN A 154 18.55 -4.57 18.62
CA ASN A 154 17.96 -3.54 19.48
C ASN A 154 18.99 -2.47 19.88
N ILE A 155 20.20 -2.89 20.29
CA ILE A 155 21.26 -1.95 20.66
C ILE A 155 21.61 -1.08 19.45
N MET A 156 21.86 -1.72 18.30
CA MET A 156 22.20 -1.01 17.06
C MET A 156 21.09 -0.07 16.60
N TYR A 157 19.82 -0.49 16.67
CA TYR A 157 18.69 0.36 16.31
C TYR A 157 18.59 1.58 17.23
N LEU A 158 18.68 1.38 18.55
CA LEU A 158 18.62 2.48 19.52
C LEU A 158 19.77 3.48 19.28
N MET A 159 20.98 2.98 19.01
CA MET A 159 22.14 3.83 18.68
C MET A 159 21.87 4.65 17.41
N VAL A 160 21.50 4.00 16.30
CA VAL A 160 21.26 4.69 15.02
C VAL A 160 20.13 5.70 15.14
N GLU A 161 18.98 5.32 15.69
CA GLU A 161 17.83 6.22 15.85
C GLU A 161 18.16 7.42 16.75
N THR A 162 18.79 7.18 17.91
CA THR A 162 19.08 8.27 18.87
C THR A 162 20.13 9.24 18.33
N ILE A 163 21.18 8.74 17.68
CA ILE A 163 22.23 9.58 17.09
C ILE A 163 21.73 10.27 15.83
N GLN A 164 20.78 9.69 15.09
CA GLN A 164 20.16 10.35 13.95
C GLN A 164 19.38 11.60 14.37
N GLN A 165 18.67 11.57 15.49
CA GLN A 165 17.83 12.70 15.95
C GLN A 165 18.69 13.90 16.39
N GLU A 166 18.53 15.04 15.73
CA GLU A 166 19.21 16.29 16.07
C GLU A 166 18.60 16.92 17.32
N ASP A 167 19.43 17.29 18.30
CA ASP A 167 19.00 18.07 19.45
C ASP A 167 19.76 19.40 19.48
N PRO A 168 19.07 20.56 19.51
CA PRO A 168 19.71 21.86 19.66
C PRO A 168 20.64 21.97 20.88
N ALA A 169 20.37 21.22 21.95
CA ALA A 169 21.16 21.17 23.18
C ALA A 169 22.42 20.29 23.07
N ASP A 170 22.66 19.62 21.94
CA ASP A 170 23.84 18.77 21.76
C ASP A 170 25.15 19.56 21.86
N LYS A 171 26.11 18.98 22.58
CA LYS A 171 27.50 19.45 22.64
C LYS A 171 28.15 19.45 21.25
N PRO A 172 29.11 20.37 20.98
CA PRO A 172 29.82 20.38 19.70
C PRO A 172 30.55 19.05 19.40
N GLU A 173 31.06 18.39 20.44
CA GLU A 173 31.68 17.06 20.35
C GLU A 173 30.68 16.00 19.85
N TRP A 174 29.44 16.03 20.33
CA TRP A 174 28.39 15.08 19.90
C TRP A 174 27.94 15.34 18.47
N LYS A 175 27.92 16.61 18.04
CA LYS A 175 27.65 16.97 16.64
C LYS A 175 28.76 16.46 15.72
N ALA A 176 30.02 16.61 16.11
CA ALA A 176 31.14 16.06 15.34
C ALA A 176 31.09 14.53 15.28
N MET A 177 30.88 13.87 16.42
CA MET A 177 30.78 12.41 16.52
C MET A 177 29.61 11.84 15.71
N ARG A 178 28.47 12.54 15.64
CA ARG A 178 27.35 12.18 14.76
C ARG A 178 27.76 12.17 13.29
N GLU A 179 28.45 13.21 12.80
CA GLU A 179 28.89 13.27 11.41
C GLU A 179 29.93 12.19 11.11
N THR A 180 30.86 11.94 12.04
CA THR A 180 31.80 10.82 11.95
C THR A 180 31.07 9.48 11.86
N PHE A 181 30.11 9.23 12.76
CA PHE A 181 29.32 8.00 12.77
C PHE A 181 28.47 7.83 11.51
N ARG A 182 27.92 8.92 10.98
CA ARG A 182 27.18 8.93 9.71
C ARG A 182 28.08 8.48 8.54
N ALA A 183 29.30 9.03 8.47
CA ALA A 183 30.29 8.67 7.46
C ALA A 183 30.72 7.20 7.63
N GLU A 184 30.98 6.77 8.85
CA GLU A 184 31.31 5.38 9.19
C GLU A 184 30.23 4.40 8.76
N LEU A 185 28.96 4.65 9.08
CA LEU A 185 27.82 3.80 8.66
C LEU A 185 27.67 3.69 7.14
N GLY A 186 27.99 4.76 6.41
CA GLY A 186 27.97 4.77 4.94
C GLY A 186 29.20 4.12 4.31
N SER A 187 30.28 3.99 5.07
CA SER A 187 31.55 3.39 4.66
C SER A 187 31.55 1.87 4.87
N PRO A 188 32.44 1.13 4.17
CA PRO A 188 32.61 -0.30 4.41
C PRO A 188 33.30 -0.54 5.77
N LEU A 189 32.52 -0.86 6.80
CA LEU A 189 33.02 -1.09 8.17
C LEU A 189 33.56 -2.52 8.38
N PHE A 190 32.85 -3.53 7.88
CA PHE A 190 33.20 -4.95 8.07
C PHE A 190 32.89 -5.74 6.78
N ASN A 191 33.74 -6.70 6.41
CA ASN A 191 33.65 -7.46 5.15
C ASN A 191 33.61 -6.61 3.86
N ASN A 192 34.19 -5.40 3.87
CA ASN A 192 34.18 -4.44 2.74
C ASN A 192 32.78 -3.98 2.30
N GLU A 193 31.76 -4.09 3.16
CA GLU A 193 30.40 -3.67 2.83
C GLU A 193 29.82 -2.72 3.89
N PRO A 194 29.03 -1.70 3.50
CA PRO A 194 28.27 -0.88 4.43
C PRO A 194 27.23 -1.70 5.21
N ILE A 195 26.88 -1.29 6.43
CA ILE A 195 25.94 -2.05 7.28
C ILE A 195 24.56 -2.24 6.63
N SER A 196 24.11 -1.27 5.83
CA SER A 196 22.85 -1.37 5.08
C SER A 196 22.87 -2.53 4.09
N VAL A 197 24.04 -2.82 3.47
CA VAL A 197 24.24 -3.96 2.58
C VAL A 197 24.20 -5.27 3.36
N THR A 198 24.87 -5.34 4.51
CA THR A 198 24.82 -6.52 5.40
C THR A 198 23.38 -6.86 5.82
N LEU A 199 22.60 -5.84 6.21
CA LEU A 199 21.20 -6.00 6.60
C LEU A 199 20.32 -6.42 5.41
N PHE A 200 20.58 -5.91 4.20
CA PHE A 200 19.95 -6.42 2.98
C PHE A 200 20.28 -7.89 2.74
N GLY A 201 21.52 -8.31 2.98
CA GLY A 201 21.93 -9.71 2.93
C GLY A 201 21.09 -10.59 3.89
N MET A 202 20.78 -10.10 5.09
CA MET A 202 19.87 -10.80 6.01
C MET A 202 18.46 -10.96 5.44
N VAL A 203 17.93 -9.90 4.80
CA VAL A 203 16.63 -9.93 4.13
C VAL A 203 16.60 -10.98 3.02
N THR A 204 17.65 -11.04 2.19
CA THR A 204 17.78 -12.02 1.10
C THR A 204 17.87 -13.45 1.64
N LYS A 205 18.69 -13.69 2.68
CA LYS A 205 18.83 -15.00 3.35
C LYS A 205 17.50 -15.47 3.97
N PHE A 206 16.69 -14.57 4.50
CA PHE A 206 15.36 -14.90 5.02
C PHE A 206 14.36 -15.21 3.90
N CYS A 207 14.28 -14.37 2.87
CA CYS A 207 13.34 -14.53 1.74
C CYS A 207 13.60 -15.80 0.90
N SER A 208 14.84 -16.31 0.92
CA SER A 208 15.22 -17.60 0.32
C SER A 208 14.94 -18.80 1.21
N GLY A 209 14.50 -18.59 2.46
CA GLY A 209 14.24 -19.64 3.44
C GLY A 209 15.50 -20.20 4.12
N HIS A 210 16.69 -19.65 3.84
CA HIS A 210 17.95 -20.10 4.44
C HIS A 210 18.11 -19.68 5.90
N ALA A 211 17.47 -18.59 6.33
CA ALA A 211 17.58 -18.12 7.72
C ALA A 211 16.22 -17.68 8.28
N PRO A 212 15.27 -18.60 8.48
CA PRO A 212 13.90 -18.25 8.85
C PRO A 212 13.77 -17.74 10.30
N HIS A 213 14.82 -17.89 11.11
CA HIS A 213 14.87 -17.41 12.51
C HIS A 213 15.23 -15.93 12.63
N PHE A 214 15.66 -15.26 11.56
CA PHE A 214 16.03 -13.85 11.65
C PHE A 214 14.84 -12.99 12.10
N PRO A 215 15.03 -12.09 13.09
CA PRO A 215 13.96 -11.24 13.59
C PRO A 215 13.67 -10.11 12.61
N MET A 216 12.99 -10.44 11.50
CA MET A 216 12.90 -9.57 10.31
C MET A 216 12.35 -8.18 10.58
N LYS A 217 11.44 -8.04 11.55
CA LYS A 217 10.95 -6.72 11.98
C LYS A 217 12.11 -5.80 12.40
N LYS A 218 13.00 -6.27 13.29
CA LYS A 218 14.14 -5.49 13.79
C LYS A 218 15.18 -5.25 12.70
N VAL A 219 15.42 -6.24 11.82
CA VAL A 219 16.30 -6.09 10.65
C VAL A 219 15.80 -4.99 9.72
N LEU A 220 14.51 -4.99 9.37
CA LEU A 220 13.91 -4.00 8.48
C LEU A 220 13.88 -2.61 9.11
N LEU A 221 13.58 -2.51 10.40
CA LEU A 221 13.61 -1.26 11.14
C LEU A 221 15.02 -0.66 11.16
N LEU A 222 16.03 -1.45 11.54
CA LEU A 222 17.42 -0.99 11.53
C LEU A 222 17.87 -0.61 10.11
N LEU A 223 17.54 -1.42 9.10
CA LEU A 223 17.87 -1.15 7.71
C LEU A 223 17.29 0.18 7.24
N TRP A 224 16.01 0.42 7.53
CA TRP A 224 15.34 1.69 7.23
C TRP A 224 16.06 2.87 7.87
N LYS A 225 16.38 2.78 9.18
CA LYS A 225 17.05 3.85 9.91
C LYS A 225 18.49 4.08 9.43
N SER A 226 19.24 3.02 9.13
CA SER A 226 20.59 3.12 8.57
C SER A 226 20.59 3.81 7.20
N ILE A 227 19.63 3.47 6.32
CA ILE A 227 19.47 4.14 5.02
C ILE A 227 19.10 5.60 5.22
N LEU A 228 18.14 5.88 6.10
CA LEU A 228 17.65 7.23 6.35
C LEU A 228 18.75 8.13 6.91
N PHE A 229 19.56 7.62 7.83
CA PHE A 229 20.64 8.39 8.43
C PHE A 229 21.81 8.62 7.44
N THR A 230 22.19 7.62 6.66
CA THR A 230 23.29 7.75 5.69
C THR A 230 22.89 8.58 4.46
N LEU A 231 21.80 8.22 3.79
CA LEU A 231 21.36 8.85 2.53
C LEU A 231 20.48 10.10 2.73
N GLY A 232 19.99 10.33 3.94
CA GLY A 232 19.13 11.44 4.28
C GLY A 232 17.64 11.18 4.07
N GLY A 233 16.83 12.03 4.68
CA GLY A 233 15.37 12.03 4.59
C GLY A 233 14.83 12.74 3.34
N PHE A 234 13.51 12.85 3.27
CA PHE A 234 12.81 13.39 2.11
C PHE A 234 13.29 14.80 1.71
N GLU A 235 13.44 15.73 2.66
CA GLU A 235 13.85 17.12 2.37
C GLU A 235 15.28 17.22 1.82
N GLN A 236 16.20 16.41 2.36
CA GLN A 236 17.59 16.34 1.91
C GLN A 236 17.65 15.74 0.49
N LEU A 237 16.88 14.67 0.24
CA LEU A 237 16.75 14.07 -1.09
C LEU A 237 16.21 15.08 -2.12
N GLN A 238 15.22 15.90 -1.75
CA GLN A 238 14.66 16.92 -2.64
C GLN A 238 15.71 18.00 -2.97
N SER A 239 16.44 18.47 -1.96
CA SER A 239 17.52 19.44 -2.11
C SER A 239 18.63 18.91 -3.03
N LEU A 240 19.03 17.65 -2.84
CA LEU A 240 20.00 16.96 -3.70
C LEU A 240 19.51 16.83 -5.14
N LYS A 241 18.23 16.48 -5.35
CA LYS A 241 17.63 16.42 -6.69
C LYS A 241 17.65 17.78 -7.38
N VAL A 242 17.25 18.85 -6.69
CA VAL A 242 17.25 20.21 -7.24
C VAL A 242 18.66 20.64 -7.62
N ARG A 243 19.63 20.47 -6.71
CA ARG A 243 21.05 20.77 -6.98
C ARG A 243 21.57 19.97 -8.17
N LYS A 244 21.29 18.67 -8.24
CA LYS A 244 21.78 17.82 -9.34
C LYS A 244 21.16 18.20 -10.67
N ARG A 245 19.90 18.63 -10.71
CA ARG A 245 19.28 19.17 -11.92
C ARG A 245 19.96 20.45 -12.38
N GLN A 246 20.29 21.36 -11.47
CA GLN A 246 21.03 22.59 -11.79
C GLN A 246 22.41 22.28 -12.37
N GLU A 247 23.16 21.35 -11.76
CA GLU A 247 24.46 20.89 -12.28
C GLU A 247 24.37 20.29 -13.68
N LEU A 248 23.26 19.61 -13.99
CA LEU A 248 23.02 19.00 -15.30
C LEU A 248 22.33 19.96 -16.28
N GLY A 249 22.17 21.25 -15.94
CA GLY A 249 21.53 22.25 -16.79
C GLY A 249 20.04 22.01 -17.05
N LEU A 250 19.38 21.20 -16.22
CA LEU A 250 17.98 20.85 -16.35
C LEU A 250 17.07 21.91 -15.71
N PRO A 251 15.85 22.13 -16.26
CA PRO A 251 14.88 23.04 -15.65
C PRO A 251 14.49 22.54 -14.24
N PRO A 252 14.17 23.46 -13.31
CA PRO A 252 13.72 23.09 -11.97
C PRO A 252 12.45 22.24 -12.04
N LEU A 253 12.26 21.40 -11.03
CA LEU A 253 11.04 20.61 -10.93
C LEU A 253 9.84 21.56 -10.77
N PRO A 254 8.77 21.38 -11.55
CA PRO A 254 7.58 22.24 -11.47
C PRO A 254 6.83 22.06 -10.15
N GLU A 255 6.90 20.87 -9.55
CA GLU A 255 6.27 20.54 -8.27
C GLU A 255 7.22 19.74 -7.37
N ASP A 256 7.12 19.98 -6.06
CA ASP A 256 7.79 19.20 -5.04
C ASP A 256 6.89 18.04 -4.62
N SER A 257 7.20 16.84 -5.13
CA SER A 257 6.43 15.62 -4.84
C SER A 257 6.30 15.33 -3.34
N ILE A 258 7.29 15.70 -2.51
CA ILE A 258 7.27 15.44 -1.07
C ILE A 258 6.29 16.39 -0.38
N ARG A 259 6.33 17.69 -0.72
CA ARG A 259 5.32 18.65 -0.23
C ARG A 259 3.91 18.28 -0.68
N VAL A 260 3.77 17.79 -1.91
CA VAL A 260 2.49 17.26 -2.39
C VAL A 260 2.07 16.08 -1.51
N VAL A 261 2.92 15.06 -1.29
CA VAL A 261 2.62 13.90 -0.43
C VAL A 261 2.29 14.30 1.01
N ARG A 262 3.02 15.23 1.62
CA ARG A 262 2.74 15.73 2.99
C ARG A 262 1.40 16.44 3.11
N SER A 263 0.96 17.09 2.04
CA SER A 263 -0.36 17.73 1.96
C SER A 263 -1.46 16.78 1.46
N MET A 264 -1.10 15.59 0.97
CA MET A 264 -2.08 14.55 0.69
C MET A 264 -2.69 14.10 2.02
N ARG A 265 -4.02 14.08 2.09
CA ARG A 265 -4.66 13.27 3.11
C ARG A 265 -4.19 11.83 2.94
N ALA A 266 -3.92 11.16 4.05
CA ALA A 266 -3.81 9.70 4.06
C ALA A 266 -4.93 9.15 3.21
N ALA A 267 -4.57 8.34 2.21
CA ALA A 267 -5.45 7.95 1.12
C ALA A 267 -6.69 7.25 1.69
N SER A 268 -7.67 8.06 2.08
CA SER A 268 -9.06 7.68 2.08
C SER A 268 -9.29 7.26 0.63
N PRO A 269 -9.89 6.09 0.38
CA PRO A 269 -10.29 5.71 -0.97
C PRO A 269 -10.94 6.91 -1.65
N PRO A 270 -10.71 7.15 -2.96
CA PRO A 270 -11.14 8.37 -3.63
C PRO A 270 -12.58 8.68 -3.22
N ALA A 271 -12.80 9.93 -2.81
CA ALA A 271 -14.08 10.42 -2.32
C ALA A 271 -15.18 9.90 -3.25
N SER A 272 -16.19 9.21 -2.70
CA SER A 272 -17.24 8.67 -3.55
C SER A 272 -17.92 9.83 -4.27
N ALA A 273 -18.49 9.57 -5.45
CA ALA A 273 -19.21 10.58 -6.22
C ALA A 273 -20.23 11.39 -5.39
N SER A 274 -20.72 10.85 -4.26
CA SER A 274 -21.52 11.56 -3.26
C SER A 274 -20.85 12.79 -2.67
N ASP A 275 -19.56 12.72 -2.34
CA ASP A 275 -18.84 13.78 -1.62
C ASP A 275 -18.48 14.93 -2.57
N LEU A 276 -18.24 14.60 -3.84
CA LEU A 276 -18.08 15.56 -4.94
C LEU A 276 -19.40 16.28 -5.25
N ILE A 277 -20.54 15.56 -5.22
CA ILE A 277 -21.88 16.15 -5.38
C ILE A 277 -22.22 17.06 -4.19
N GLU A 278 -21.82 16.72 -2.96
CA GLU A 278 -22.09 17.52 -1.77
C GLU A 278 -21.26 18.83 -1.73
N GLN A 279 -20.02 18.82 -2.22
CA GLN A 279 -19.23 20.05 -2.42
C GLN A 279 -19.81 20.95 -3.52
N GLN A 280 -20.36 20.36 -4.60
CA GLN A 280 -21.03 21.10 -5.66
C GLN A 280 -22.37 21.70 -5.18
N GLN A 281 -23.12 20.97 -4.34
CA GLN A 281 -24.33 21.46 -3.68
C GLN A 281 -24.06 22.53 -2.61
N LYS A 282 -22.92 22.51 -1.91
CA LYS A 282 -22.52 23.59 -0.99
C LYS A 282 -22.16 24.89 -1.70
N ARG A 283 -21.59 24.83 -2.91
CA ARG A 283 -21.43 26.02 -3.79
C ARG A 283 -22.79 26.52 -4.30
N ALA A 284 -23.67 25.63 -4.78
CA ALA A 284 -25.01 25.99 -5.22
C ALA A 284 -25.93 26.53 -4.09
N ARG A 285 -25.72 26.07 -2.84
CA ARG A 285 -26.44 26.57 -1.65
C ARG A 285 -25.96 27.95 -1.20
N ARG A 286 -24.70 28.33 -1.43
CA ARG A 286 -24.24 29.71 -1.18
C ARG A 286 -24.89 30.72 -2.13
N GLU A 287 -25.15 30.32 -3.37
CA GLU A 287 -25.92 31.13 -4.34
C GLU A 287 -27.43 31.13 -4.03
N HIS A 288 -28.00 30.01 -3.55
CA HIS A 288 -29.41 29.95 -3.15
C HIS A 288 -29.74 30.67 -1.83
N LYS A 289 -28.77 30.79 -0.90
CA LYS A 289 -29.00 31.50 0.37
C LYS A 289 -29.10 33.02 0.21
N VAL A 290 -28.58 33.58 -0.90
CA VAL A 290 -28.76 35.00 -1.26
C VAL A 290 -30.15 35.26 -1.85
N ARG A 291 -30.81 34.24 -2.46
CA ARG A 291 -32.17 34.36 -3.03
C ARG A 291 -33.30 34.02 -2.06
N ALA A 292 -33.05 33.26 -1.00
CA ALA A 292 -34.09 32.75 -0.09
C ALA A 292 -34.39 33.66 1.12
N LEU A 293 -33.82 34.88 1.19
CA LEU A 293 -34.00 35.82 2.31
C LEU A 293 -35.22 36.74 2.17
N ILE A 294 -36.19 36.41 1.30
CA ILE A 294 -37.44 37.17 1.15
C ILE A 294 -38.62 36.19 1.12
N LYS A 295 -39.12 35.81 2.31
CA LYS A 295 -40.56 35.72 2.69
C LYS A 295 -40.76 34.89 3.97
N GLN A 296 -41.10 35.62 5.04
CA GLN A 296 -42.04 35.39 6.17
C GLN A 296 -42.44 33.94 6.52
N ASP A 297 -42.21 33.46 7.74
CA ASP A 297 -42.85 33.77 9.05
C ASP A 297 -44.26 33.16 9.22
N ASN A 298 -44.40 32.13 10.08
CA ASN A 298 -45.07 32.25 11.39
C ASN A 298 -45.33 30.90 12.13
N LEU A 299 -44.98 30.95 13.42
CA LEU A 299 -45.61 30.43 14.65
C LEU A 299 -45.83 28.91 14.93
N ASP A 300 -45.00 28.43 15.87
CA ASP A 300 -45.34 27.95 17.23
C ASP A 300 -46.51 26.98 17.48
N ALA A 301 -46.21 25.83 18.10
CA ALA A 301 -46.57 25.55 19.50
C ALA A 301 -46.10 24.16 20.00
N PHE A 302 -45.44 24.19 21.17
CA PHE A 302 -45.29 23.18 22.24
C PHE A 302 -46.41 22.09 22.29
N ASN A 303 -46.20 20.85 22.77
CA ASN A 303 -45.64 20.47 24.06
C ASN A 303 -45.38 18.95 24.17
N GLU A 304 -44.47 18.56 25.06
CA GLU A 304 -44.10 17.21 25.50
C GLU A 304 -45.26 16.36 26.08
N LYS A 305 -45.19 15.02 25.93
CA LYS A 305 -45.26 14.06 27.06
C LYS A 305 -44.88 12.61 26.73
N ASP A 306 -44.29 12.00 27.75
CA ASP A 306 -43.49 10.76 27.92
C ASP A 306 -44.36 9.47 28.11
N PRO A 307 -43.83 8.25 28.28
CA PRO A 307 -44.09 7.12 27.39
C PRO A 307 -44.45 5.86 28.20
N TYR A 308 -45.54 5.83 28.97
CA TYR A 308 -45.98 4.61 29.65
C TYR A 308 -47.50 4.60 29.81
N LYS A 309 -48.19 3.98 28.85
CA LYS A 309 -49.47 3.29 29.07
C LYS A 309 -49.49 2.02 28.24
N ALA A 310 -49.64 0.90 28.94
CA ALA A 310 -49.85 -0.44 28.41
C ALA A 310 -51.35 -0.78 28.45
N ASP A 311 -51.69 -1.82 27.68
CA ASP A 311 -52.94 -2.60 27.65
C ASP A 311 -54.17 -1.85 27.10
N ASP A 312 -55.09 -2.43 26.33
CA ASP A 312 -55.38 -3.82 25.95
C ASP A 312 -56.31 -3.73 24.72
N ALA A 313 -56.18 -4.62 23.73
CA ALA A 313 -57.14 -5.67 23.40
C ALA A 313 -58.36 -5.28 22.53
N ARG A 314 -58.55 -6.09 21.47
CA ARG A 314 -59.84 -6.48 20.84
C ARG A 314 -60.53 -5.39 20.03
N ASP A 315 -61.24 -5.68 18.94
CA ASP A 315 -61.63 -6.89 18.21
C ASP A 315 -62.09 -6.37 16.84
N ASP A 316 -62.11 -7.27 15.84
CA ASP A 316 -63.19 -7.50 14.86
C ASP A 316 -63.78 -6.29 14.10
N GLU A 317 -64.10 -6.33 12.82
CA GLU A 317 -64.32 -7.37 11.81
C GLU A 317 -64.58 -6.57 10.50
N ASP A 318 -64.41 -7.22 9.34
CA ASP A 318 -65.34 -7.27 8.18
C ASP A 318 -66.21 -6.03 7.85
N ASP A 319 -66.50 -5.62 6.62
CA ASP A 319 -66.50 -6.26 5.32
C ASP A 319 -66.95 -5.20 4.28
N ASN A 320 -66.90 -5.61 3.01
CA ASN A 320 -67.68 -5.12 1.86
C ASN A 320 -67.17 -3.92 1.03
N ASP A 321 -66.50 -4.29 -0.07
CA ASP A 321 -67.02 -4.33 -1.45
C ASP A 321 -67.87 -3.20 -2.07
N ASP A 322 -67.64 -3.11 -3.37
CA ASP A 322 -68.41 -2.52 -4.47
C ASP A 322 -68.26 -1.01 -4.71
N ASN A 323 -67.49 -0.61 -5.74
CA ASN A 323 -67.82 -0.60 -7.17
C ASN A 323 -68.79 0.54 -7.52
N ASP A 324 -68.31 1.60 -8.18
CA ASP A 324 -68.66 1.84 -9.59
C ASP A 324 -67.92 3.06 -10.19
N ASN A 325 -67.72 2.97 -11.50
CA ASN A 325 -67.20 3.98 -12.40
C ASN A 325 -68.09 5.24 -12.49
N SER A 326 -67.45 6.41 -12.70
CA SER A 326 -67.92 7.36 -13.71
C SER A 326 -66.80 8.30 -14.17
N LEU A 327 -66.52 8.22 -15.46
CA LEU A 327 -65.82 9.20 -16.28
C LEU A 327 -66.71 10.45 -16.44
N GLU A 328 -66.14 11.64 -16.40
CA GLU A 328 -66.18 12.69 -17.45
C GLU A 328 -65.54 13.98 -16.90
N THR A 329 -64.45 14.48 -17.47
CA THR A 329 -64.33 15.35 -18.67
C THR A 329 -64.84 16.77 -18.41
N GLU A 330 -63.98 17.76 -18.68
CA GLU A 330 -64.22 19.15 -19.13
C GLU A 330 -63.22 20.11 -18.45
N THR A 331 -62.10 20.46 -19.10
CA THR A 331 -61.91 21.50 -20.15
C THR A 331 -61.45 22.84 -19.56
N PHE A 332 -60.26 23.27 -19.96
CA PHE A 332 -59.89 24.69 -20.02
C PHE A 332 -59.39 24.99 -21.43
N PRO A 333 -60.14 25.76 -22.24
CA PRO A 333 -59.66 26.33 -23.50
C PRO A 333 -58.95 27.68 -23.27
N LEU A 334 -57.84 27.86 -24.00
CA LEU A 334 -57.49 28.99 -24.90
C LEU A 334 -57.78 30.43 -24.39
N GLU A 335 -56.86 31.40 -24.37
CA GLU A 335 -55.94 31.82 -25.43
C GLU A 335 -54.98 32.94 -24.92
N ARG A 336 -53.73 32.95 -25.44
CA ARG A 336 -52.89 34.09 -25.94
C ARG A 336 -52.75 35.39 -25.10
N ASP A 337 -51.69 36.17 -25.15
CA ASP A 337 -50.33 36.20 -25.73
C ASP A 337 -49.76 37.52 -25.19
N GLU A 338 -48.59 37.56 -24.53
CA GLU A 338 -47.73 38.76 -24.50
C GLU A 338 -46.23 38.36 -24.45
N VAL A 339 -45.73 38.02 -25.64
CA VAL A 339 -44.45 38.42 -26.27
C VAL A 339 -43.20 38.59 -25.38
N MET A 340 -42.27 37.64 -25.49
CA MET A 340 -40.83 37.90 -25.42
C MET A 340 -40.23 37.99 -26.85
N PRO A 341 -39.14 38.75 -27.05
CA PRO A 341 -38.66 39.15 -28.37
C PRO A 341 -38.07 37.98 -29.18
N PRO A 342 -38.06 38.08 -30.52
CA PRO A 342 -37.53 37.03 -31.38
C PRO A 342 -36.01 36.88 -31.22
N PRO A 343 -35.47 35.66 -31.40
CA PRO A 343 -34.04 35.45 -31.54
C PRO A 343 -33.55 36.17 -32.80
N ILE A 344 -32.40 36.83 -32.70
CA ILE A 344 -31.69 37.41 -33.84
C ILE A 344 -31.43 36.28 -34.86
N PRO A 345 -31.82 36.43 -36.14
CA PRO A 345 -31.51 35.45 -37.16
C PRO A 345 -30.02 35.50 -37.45
N HIS A 346 -29.30 34.45 -37.04
CA HIS A 346 -27.99 34.18 -37.63
C HIS A 346 -28.20 33.80 -39.11
N PRO A 347 -27.44 34.37 -40.05
CA PRO A 347 -27.50 33.96 -41.44
C PRO A 347 -27.17 32.47 -41.56
N PRO A 348 -27.70 31.77 -42.59
CA PRO A 348 -27.43 30.35 -42.76
C PRO A 348 -25.93 30.17 -42.98
N SER A 349 -25.23 29.63 -41.98
CA SER A 349 -23.92 29.04 -42.24
C SER A 349 -24.15 27.85 -43.14
N GLU A 350 -23.73 27.99 -44.40
CA GLU A 350 -23.43 26.87 -45.27
C GLU A 350 -22.71 25.81 -44.44
N ARG A 351 -23.27 24.59 -44.38
CA ARG A 351 -22.50 23.45 -43.89
C ARG A 351 -21.36 23.23 -44.87
N VAL A 352 -20.22 23.85 -44.61
CA VAL A 352 -18.96 23.47 -45.22
C VAL A 352 -18.63 22.09 -44.64
N SER A 353 -18.88 21.05 -45.43
CA SER A 353 -18.38 19.71 -45.15
C SER A 353 -16.85 19.78 -45.15
N PHE A 354 -16.23 19.69 -43.99
CA PHE A 354 -14.79 19.46 -43.92
C PHE A 354 -14.49 18.04 -44.40
N PRO A 355 -13.65 17.84 -45.42
CA PRO A 355 -13.16 16.51 -45.74
C PRO A 355 -12.37 15.97 -44.55
N LYS A 356 -12.55 14.69 -44.22
CA LYS A 356 -11.69 13.97 -43.28
C LYS A 356 -10.29 13.86 -43.91
N GLY A 357 -9.41 14.79 -43.57
CA GLY A 357 -8.00 14.77 -43.96
C GLY A 357 -7.42 16.18 -44.09
N LEU A 358 -6.20 16.39 -43.57
CA LEU A 358 -5.44 17.62 -43.82
C LEU A 358 -5.08 17.72 -45.32
N PRO A 359 -5.07 18.91 -45.96
CA PRO A 359 -5.00 19.06 -47.42
C PRO A 359 -3.60 18.85 -48.03
N TRP A 360 -2.59 18.56 -47.22
CA TRP A 360 -1.26 18.22 -47.71
C TRP A 360 -1.00 16.75 -47.40
N ALA A 361 -1.37 15.86 -48.32
CA ALA A 361 -0.62 14.62 -48.45
C ALA A 361 0.74 15.00 -49.06
N PRO A 362 1.89 14.72 -48.43
CA PRO A 362 3.15 14.82 -49.13
C PRO A 362 3.20 13.71 -50.18
N LYS A 363 2.73 14.02 -51.39
CA LYS A 363 3.24 13.40 -52.61
C LYS A 363 4.64 13.95 -52.85
N VAL A 364 5.62 13.47 -52.11
CA VAL A 364 7.02 13.59 -52.48
C VAL A 364 7.71 12.28 -52.09
N SER A 365 7.98 11.46 -53.09
CA SER A 365 8.98 10.40 -52.99
C SER A 365 10.30 11.04 -52.56
N PHE A 366 10.71 10.81 -51.30
CA PHE A 366 12.06 11.18 -50.89
C PHE A 366 13.02 10.09 -51.37
N VAL A 367 13.86 10.50 -52.32
CA VAL A 367 15.00 9.78 -52.86
C VAL A 367 15.89 9.25 -51.72
N GLY A 368 16.38 8.04 -51.91
CA GLY A 368 17.07 7.24 -50.90
C GLY A 368 18.27 7.91 -50.25
N LEU A 369 18.25 7.89 -48.92
CA LEU A 369 19.35 7.69 -47.96
C LEU A 369 18.77 8.03 -46.59
N THR A 370 18.16 7.05 -45.93
CA THR A 370 17.82 7.16 -44.51
C THR A 370 18.86 6.37 -43.74
N GLU A 371 19.89 7.05 -43.24
CA GLU A 371 20.73 6.48 -42.17
C GLU A 371 19.81 6.14 -40.99
N ARG A 372 19.85 4.88 -40.53
CA ARG A 372 18.86 4.27 -39.62
C ARG A 372 18.92 4.77 -38.16
N TYR A 373 19.48 5.94 -37.86
CA TYR A 373 19.62 6.43 -36.48
C TYR A 373 19.46 7.95 -36.33
N ASP A 374 18.64 8.59 -37.16
CA ASP A 374 18.35 10.01 -36.98
C ASP A 374 16.95 10.23 -36.39
N THR A 375 16.89 10.50 -35.08
CA THR A 375 15.65 10.85 -34.36
C THR A 375 15.50 12.35 -34.10
N ASP A 376 16.45 13.17 -34.56
CA ASP A 376 16.52 14.60 -34.22
C ASP A 376 16.44 15.55 -35.41
N THR A 377 16.64 15.07 -36.64
CA THR A 377 16.57 15.91 -37.83
C THR A 377 15.14 16.29 -38.20
N VAL A 378 14.92 17.60 -38.27
CA VAL A 378 13.62 18.21 -38.59
C VAL A 378 13.56 18.71 -40.05
N VAL A 379 14.59 18.43 -40.83
CA VAL A 379 14.77 18.90 -42.22
C VAL A 379 13.69 18.28 -43.11
N GLY A 380 12.94 19.14 -43.82
CA GLY A 380 11.84 18.72 -44.71
C GLY A 380 10.46 18.64 -44.06
N LEU A 381 10.35 18.80 -42.73
CA LEU A 381 9.05 18.78 -42.03
C LEU A 381 8.35 20.15 -42.04
N PRO A 382 7.00 20.20 -42.08
CA PRO A 382 6.22 21.45 -42.01
C PRO A 382 6.43 22.25 -40.72
N ARG A 383 6.32 23.59 -40.81
CA ARG A 383 6.47 24.54 -39.68
C ARG A 383 5.64 24.19 -38.42
N PRO A 384 4.37 23.76 -38.51
CA PRO A 384 3.61 23.37 -37.33
C PRO A 384 4.22 22.17 -36.58
N ILE A 385 4.88 21.26 -37.31
CA ILE A 385 5.59 20.12 -36.70
C ILE A 385 6.84 20.63 -35.99
N HIS A 386 7.59 21.56 -36.59
CA HIS A 386 8.73 22.21 -35.93
C HIS A 386 8.32 22.90 -34.63
N GLU A 387 7.19 23.62 -34.64
CA GLU A 387 6.65 24.27 -33.45
C GLU A 387 6.20 23.25 -32.40
N SER A 388 5.48 22.20 -32.81
CA SER A 388 5.07 21.13 -31.90
C SER A 388 6.24 20.37 -31.26
N ILE A 389 7.31 20.08 -32.03
CA ILE A 389 8.54 19.44 -31.53
C ILE A 389 9.29 20.39 -30.60
N ARG A 390 9.35 21.70 -30.93
CA ARG A 390 9.97 22.70 -30.05
C ARG A 390 9.22 22.80 -28.73
N THR A 391 7.90 22.91 -28.75
CA THR A 391 7.06 22.95 -27.55
C THR A 391 7.18 21.64 -26.76
N LEU A 392 7.19 20.49 -27.44
CA LEU A 392 7.40 19.19 -26.80
C LEU A 392 8.78 19.12 -26.14
N LYS A 393 9.87 19.48 -26.83
CA LYS A 393 11.23 19.50 -26.26
C LYS A 393 11.35 20.49 -25.10
N GLN A 394 10.64 21.62 -25.15
CA GLN A 394 10.63 22.63 -24.08
C GLN A 394 9.89 22.19 -22.82
N HIS A 395 8.84 21.36 -22.94
CA HIS A 395 8.03 20.90 -21.81
C HIS A 395 8.19 19.41 -21.47
N LYS A 396 9.07 18.69 -22.18
CA LYS A 396 9.38 17.29 -21.89
C LYS A 396 10.15 17.22 -20.58
N TYR A 397 9.58 16.51 -19.61
CA TYR A 397 10.31 16.16 -18.41
C TYR A 397 11.47 15.23 -18.79
N VAL A 398 12.68 15.67 -18.52
CA VAL A 398 13.89 14.83 -18.58
C VAL A 398 14.27 14.46 -17.16
N SER A 399 14.32 13.16 -16.89
CA SER A 399 14.72 12.63 -15.59
C SER A 399 16.24 12.66 -15.44
N ILE A 400 16.75 12.75 -14.20
CA ILE A 400 18.20 12.62 -13.96
C ILE A 400 18.69 11.22 -14.38
N ALA A 401 17.85 10.20 -14.22
CA ALA A 401 18.17 8.82 -14.59
C ALA A 401 18.42 8.66 -16.10
N GLU A 402 17.63 9.32 -16.96
CA GLU A 402 17.86 9.28 -18.42
C GLU A 402 19.22 9.88 -18.81
N ILE A 403 19.64 10.97 -18.16
CA ILE A 403 20.98 11.55 -18.37
C ILE A 403 22.07 10.60 -17.86
N GLN A 404 21.85 9.98 -16.71
CA GLN A 404 22.79 9.02 -16.15
C GLN A 404 22.95 7.81 -17.09
N MET A 405 21.86 7.23 -17.58
CA MET A 405 21.88 6.12 -18.53
C MET A 405 22.63 6.48 -19.81
N ALA A 406 22.38 7.67 -20.37
CA ALA A 406 23.08 8.14 -21.56
C ALA A 406 24.59 8.31 -21.32
N LYS A 407 24.99 8.83 -20.15
CA LYS A 407 26.41 8.92 -19.74
C LYS A 407 27.03 7.56 -19.51
N GLU A 408 26.33 6.63 -18.88
CA GLU A 408 26.80 5.24 -18.69
C GLU A 408 26.99 4.53 -20.03
N GLU A 409 26.10 4.73 -21.00
CA GLU A 409 26.25 4.22 -22.36
C GLU A 409 27.47 4.84 -23.08
N GLU A 410 27.75 6.12 -22.85
CA GLU A 410 28.95 6.80 -23.36
C GLU A 410 30.24 6.30 -22.68
N TYR A 411 30.20 6.04 -21.37
CA TYR A 411 31.31 5.44 -20.62
C TYR A 411 31.59 4.00 -21.06
N GLN A 412 30.56 3.21 -21.34
CA GLN A 412 30.73 1.87 -21.93
C GLN A 412 31.42 1.92 -23.30
N LYS A 413 31.22 3.00 -24.06
CA LYS A 413 31.93 3.25 -25.32
C LYS A 413 33.37 3.73 -25.12
N THR A 414 33.74 4.22 -23.93
CA THR A 414 35.08 4.76 -23.60
C THR A 414 35.62 4.25 -22.25
N PRO A 415 36.08 2.97 -22.17
CA PRO A 415 36.41 2.27 -20.91
C PRO A 415 37.55 2.86 -20.08
N LEU A 416 38.34 3.79 -20.63
CA LEU A 416 39.55 4.36 -20.02
C LEU A 416 39.32 5.71 -19.31
N SER A 417 38.09 6.23 -19.32
CA SER A 417 37.76 7.47 -18.61
C SER A 417 37.33 7.16 -17.17
N GLY A 418 38.17 7.55 -16.20
CA GLY A 418 38.00 7.22 -14.78
C GLY A 418 36.67 7.69 -14.20
N VAL A 419 35.95 6.76 -13.57
CA VAL A 419 34.68 7.04 -12.89
C VAL A 419 34.98 7.64 -11.51
N SER A 420 34.40 8.82 -11.23
CA SER A 420 34.28 9.33 -9.86
C SER A 420 33.22 8.49 -9.14
N THR A 421 33.67 7.55 -8.32
CA THR A 421 32.83 6.69 -7.48
C THR A 421 32.14 7.53 -6.40
N ALA A 422 30.93 8.02 -6.67
CA ALA A 422 30.07 8.53 -5.61
C ALA A 422 29.54 7.35 -4.77
N GLU A 423 29.43 7.53 -3.46
CA GLU A 423 28.95 6.53 -2.48
C GLU A 423 27.58 5.92 -2.85
N THR A 424 26.77 6.69 -3.58
CA THR A 424 25.48 6.24 -4.13
C THR A 424 25.62 5.13 -5.17
N HIS A 425 26.71 5.07 -5.93
CA HIS A 425 26.95 4.01 -6.91
C HIS A 425 27.31 2.66 -6.28
N LEU A 426 27.95 2.64 -5.10
CA LEU A 426 28.25 1.41 -4.37
C LEU A 426 26.97 0.78 -3.80
N LEU A 427 26.09 1.60 -3.23
CA LEU A 427 24.77 1.13 -2.79
C LEU A 427 23.91 0.73 -4.00
N PHE A 428 23.90 1.52 -5.08
CA PHE A 428 23.12 1.22 -6.28
C PHE A 428 23.58 -0.05 -7.00
N SER A 429 24.89 -0.35 -7.03
CA SER A 429 25.41 -1.62 -7.58
C SER A 429 24.97 -2.83 -6.75
N VAL A 430 24.88 -2.68 -5.43
CA VAL A 430 24.30 -3.71 -4.54
C VAL A 430 22.78 -3.85 -4.77
N PHE A 431 22.05 -2.75 -4.93
CA PHE A 431 20.62 -2.73 -5.25
C PHE A 431 20.28 -3.28 -6.65
N LEU A 432 21.23 -3.26 -7.59
CA LEU A 432 21.04 -3.78 -8.95
C LEU A 432 21.14 -5.30 -9.03
N PHE A 433 21.59 -5.99 -7.97
CA PHE A 433 21.49 -7.44 -7.93
C PHE A 433 20.00 -7.84 -7.95
N PRO A 434 19.55 -8.60 -8.96
CA PRO A 434 18.14 -8.97 -9.13
C PRO A 434 17.54 -9.59 -7.86
N ASP A 435 18.35 -10.33 -7.09
CA ASP A 435 17.93 -10.99 -5.86
C ASP A 435 17.47 -10.02 -4.77
N HIS A 436 18.11 -8.86 -4.63
CA HIS A 436 17.74 -7.84 -3.64
C HIS A 436 16.46 -7.11 -4.04
N GLN A 437 16.29 -6.78 -5.33
CA GLN A 437 15.06 -6.20 -5.85
C GLN A 437 13.88 -7.16 -5.71
N ILE A 438 14.09 -8.45 -5.98
CA ILE A 438 13.08 -9.50 -5.83
C ILE A 438 12.72 -9.71 -4.36
N ALA A 439 13.68 -9.63 -3.42
CA ALA A 439 13.41 -9.74 -1.99
C ALA A 439 12.58 -8.55 -1.47
N LEU A 440 12.95 -7.32 -1.84
CA LEU A 440 12.16 -6.11 -1.57
C LEU A 440 10.78 -6.19 -2.21
N LEU A 441 10.66 -6.64 -3.47
CA LEU A 441 9.38 -6.85 -4.12
C LEU A 441 8.55 -7.91 -3.39
N LYS A 442 9.13 -9.04 -2.98
CA LYS A 442 8.41 -10.10 -2.24
C LYS A 442 7.84 -9.58 -0.92
N ILE A 443 8.61 -8.78 -0.19
CA ILE A 443 8.18 -8.15 1.07
C ILE A 443 7.11 -7.08 0.80
N LEU A 444 7.33 -6.21 -0.20
CA LEU A 444 6.38 -5.16 -0.57
C LEU A 444 5.09 -5.75 -1.17
N LEU A 445 5.14 -6.84 -1.94
CA LEU A 445 3.95 -7.55 -2.45
C LEU A 445 3.22 -8.29 -1.33
N ALA A 446 3.92 -8.83 -0.33
CA ALA A 446 3.29 -9.39 0.86
C ALA A 446 2.62 -8.32 1.74
N ALA A 447 3.11 -7.08 1.70
CA ALA A 447 2.61 -5.94 2.48
C ALA A 447 1.63 -5.01 1.72
N ALA A 448 1.60 -5.03 0.38
CA ALA A 448 0.78 -4.12 -0.42
C ALA A 448 -0.62 -4.71 -0.69
N PRO A 449 -1.70 -3.93 -0.46
CA PRO A 449 -2.99 -4.18 -1.10
C PRO A 449 -2.83 -3.88 -2.59
N THR A 450 -2.58 -4.90 -3.40
CA THR A 450 -2.27 -4.73 -4.82
C THR A 450 -3.44 -4.12 -5.60
N SER A 451 -3.22 -2.91 -6.11
CA SER A 451 -3.99 -2.36 -7.22
C SER A 451 -3.08 -1.53 -8.12
N LYS A 452 -2.91 -1.94 -9.38
CA LYS A 452 -2.67 -1.07 -10.54
C LYS A 452 -3.02 -1.79 -11.86
N ALA A 453 -3.10 -1.01 -12.94
CA ALA A 453 -4.15 -1.07 -13.95
C ALA A 453 -3.68 -1.38 -15.39
N LYS A 454 -4.64 -1.91 -16.17
CA LYS A 454 -4.93 -1.71 -17.61
C LYS A 454 -3.84 -2.03 -18.66
N THR A 455 -3.81 -3.30 -19.08
CA THR A 455 -3.80 -3.72 -20.51
C THR A 455 -4.27 -5.16 -20.77
N ASP A 456 -4.91 -5.83 -19.81
CA ASP A 456 -5.17 -7.28 -19.90
C ASP A 456 -6.57 -7.65 -19.37
N SER A 457 -7.65 -7.08 -19.92
CA SER A 457 -9.00 -7.25 -19.37
C SER A 457 -9.45 -8.71 -19.24
N ILE A 458 -8.93 -9.61 -20.07
CA ILE A 458 -9.25 -11.05 -20.06
C ILE A 458 -8.26 -11.84 -19.19
N ASN A 459 -6.95 -11.56 -19.28
CA ASN A 459 -5.94 -12.22 -18.44
C ASN A 459 -6.08 -11.82 -16.97
N ILE A 460 -6.33 -10.53 -16.68
CA ILE A 460 -6.63 -10.04 -15.32
C ILE A 460 -7.92 -10.65 -14.79
N LEU A 461 -8.94 -10.86 -15.64
CA LEU A 461 -10.18 -11.50 -15.22
C LEU A 461 -9.93 -12.97 -14.87
N ALA A 462 -9.17 -13.70 -15.67
CA ALA A 462 -8.82 -15.10 -15.40
C ALA A 462 -7.91 -15.25 -14.18
N ASP A 463 -6.89 -14.41 -14.00
CA ASP A 463 -5.97 -14.42 -12.85
C ASP A 463 -6.68 -14.02 -11.56
N PHE A 464 -7.51 -12.97 -11.62
CA PHE A 464 -8.36 -12.57 -10.48
C PHE A 464 -9.38 -13.66 -10.16
N GLU A 465 -10.01 -14.25 -11.17
CA GLU A 465 -11.00 -15.31 -10.97
C GLU A 465 -10.35 -16.57 -10.42
N TYR A 466 -9.13 -16.91 -10.84
CA TYR A 466 -8.35 -18.02 -10.30
C TYR A 466 -8.08 -17.83 -8.80
N MET A 467 -7.60 -16.65 -8.39
CA MET A 467 -7.40 -16.33 -6.97
C MET A 467 -8.71 -16.30 -6.19
N ALA A 468 -9.76 -15.68 -6.74
CA ALA A 468 -11.07 -15.61 -6.12
C ALA A 468 -11.67 -17.01 -5.93
N GLN A 469 -11.50 -17.90 -6.90
CA GLN A 469 -11.95 -19.27 -6.85
C GLN A 469 -11.23 -20.04 -5.74
N HIS A 470 -9.89 -19.94 -5.64
CA HIS A 470 -9.14 -20.54 -4.52
C HIS A 470 -9.62 -20.04 -3.15
N LEU A 471 -9.90 -18.74 -3.01
CA LEU A 471 -10.45 -18.19 -1.76
C LEU A 471 -11.84 -18.77 -1.44
N VAL A 472 -12.72 -18.90 -2.43
CA VAL A 472 -14.06 -19.48 -2.25
C VAL A 472 -13.99 -20.95 -1.81
N PHE A 473 -13.14 -21.75 -2.45
CA PHE A 473 -12.91 -23.17 -2.09
C PHE A 473 -12.21 -23.33 -0.73
N ALA A 474 -11.33 -22.40 -0.36
CA ALA A 474 -10.72 -22.33 0.97
C ALA A 474 -11.68 -21.85 2.06
N ASN A 475 -13.00 -21.82 1.79
CA ASN A 475 -14.05 -21.42 2.72
C ASN A 475 -13.91 -19.95 3.21
N CYS A 476 -13.36 -19.06 2.39
CA CYS A 476 -13.19 -17.65 2.76
C CYS A 476 -14.53 -16.94 3.02
N ILE A 477 -15.56 -17.20 2.20
CA ILE A 477 -16.91 -16.62 2.39
C ILE A 477 -17.47 -16.98 3.78
N PRO A 478 -17.64 -18.27 4.15
CA PRO A 478 -18.14 -18.62 5.47
C PRO A 478 -17.20 -18.21 6.60
N LEU A 479 -15.88 -18.16 6.39
CA LEU A 479 -14.92 -17.65 7.39
C LEU A 479 -15.15 -16.17 7.70
N ILE A 480 -15.27 -15.32 6.67
CA ILE A 480 -15.57 -13.90 6.83
C ILE A 480 -16.93 -13.72 7.54
N LEU A 481 -17.94 -14.49 7.15
CA LEU A 481 -19.25 -14.43 7.82
C LEU A 481 -19.17 -14.87 9.29
N LYS A 482 -18.40 -15.92 9.60
CA LYS A 482 -18.16 -16.36 10.98
C LYS A 482 -17.46 -15.27 11.79
N PHE A 483 -16.48 -14.58 11.21
CA PHE A 483 -15.85 -13.40 11.83
C PHE A 483 -16.88 -12.30 12.11
N PHE A 484 -17.73 -11.94 11.14
CA PHE A 484 -18.81 -10.94 11.35
C PHE A 484 -19.94 -11.40 12.28
N ASN A 485 -20.05 -12.70 12.55
CA ASN A 485 -21.05 -13.27 13.45
C ASN A 485 -20.75 -12.99 14.93
N GLN A 486 -19.49 -12.65 15.25
CA GLN A 486 -19.06 -12.26 16.60
C GLN A 486 -19.55 -10.86 17.01
N ASN A 487 -19.21 -10.42 18.22
CA ASN A 487 -19.49 -9.04 18.63
C ASN A 487 -18.56 -8.04 17.91
N ILE A 488 -18.97 -7.65 16.70
CA ILE A 488 -18.19 -6.74 15.87
C ILE A 488 -18.05 -5.34 16.47
N MET A 489 -19.04 -4.89 17.25
CA MET A 489 -18.92 -3.61 17.98
C MET A 489 -17.77 -3.68 18.98
N SER A 490 -17.71 -4.74 19.81
CA SER A 490 -16.59 -4.92 20.75
C SER A 490 -15.25 -5.07 20.05
N TYR A 491 -15.18 -5.78 18.92
CA TYR A 491 -13.93 -5.93 18.17
C TYR A 491 -13.39 -4.61 17.61
N ILE A 492 -14.25 -3.77 17.03
CA ILE A 492 -13.80 -2.49 16.46
C ILE A 492 -13.50 -1.44 17.52
N THR A 493 -14.04 -1.57 18.74
CA THR A 493 -13.69 -0.70 19.88
C THR A 493 -12.50 -1.22 20.66
N ALA A 494 -12.17 -2.51 20.53
CA ALA A 494 -11.02 -3.11 21.20
C ALA A 494 -9.74 -2.35 20.85
N LYS A 495 -9.08 -1.82 21.87
CA LYS A 495 -7.78 -1.19 21.72
C LYS A 495 -6.72 -2.24 21.47
N ASN A 496 -5.76 -1.88 20.64
CA ASN A 496 -4.75 -2.76 20.08
C ASN A 496 -3.34 -2.43 20.57
N SER A 497 -3.21 -1.26 21.21
CA SER A 497 -2.05 -0.80 21.93
C SER A 497 -2.46 -0.64 23.39
N ILE A 498 -1.58 -1.05 24.29
CA ILE A 498 -1.74 -0.92 25.72
C ILE A 498 -0.61 0.00 26.14
N SER A 499 -0.87 1.31 26.18
CA SER A 499 0.16 2.33 26.44
C SER A 499 0.90 2.08 27.75
N VAL A 500 0.20 1.50 28.72
CA VAL A 500 0.74 1.12 30.03
C VAL A 500 1.82 0.02 29.93
N LEU A 501 1.79 -0.80 28.88
CA LEU A 501 2.77 -1.85 28.61
C LEU A 501 3.87 -1.41 27.62
N ASP A 502 3.76 -0.21 27.04
CA ASP A 502 4.78 0.32 26.14
C ASP A 502 6.00 0.78 26.95
N PHE A 503 7.20 0.59 26.41
CA PHE A 503 8.43 1.12 27.00
C PHE A 503 8.57 2.62 26.66
N PRO A 504 8.96 3.50 27.61
CA PRO A 504 9.46 3.20 28.96
C PRO A 504 8.39 3.19 30.07
N HIS A 505 7.12 3.44 29.75
CA HIS A 505 6.05 3.56 30.74
C HIS A 505 5.93 2.32 31.64
N CYS A 506 6.04 1.13 31.05
CA CYS A 506 5.92 -0.15 31.73
C CYS A 506 7.04 -0.49 32.73
N VAL A 507 8.13 0.28 32.72
CA VAL A 507 9.28 0.07 33.62
C VAL A 507 9.48 1.21 34.63
N ILE A 508 8.92 2.40 34.37
CA ILE A 508 9.00 3.56 35.28
C ILE A 508 7.86 3.53 36.29
N HIS A 509 6.66 3.17 35.86
CA HIS A 509 5.46 3.23 36.70
C HIS A 509 5.09 1.86 37.25
N GLU A 510 4.47 1.83 38.43
CA GLU A 510 3.82 0.62 38.90
C GLU A 510 2.73 0.22 37.91
N LEU A 511 2.87 -0.98 37.36
CA LEU A 511 1.88 -1.52 36.43
C LEU A 511 0.56 -1.68 37.20
N PRO A 512 -0.53 -1.01 36.79
CA PRO A 512 -1.83 -1.25 37.36
C PRO A 512 -2.22 -2.70 37.14
N GLU A 513 -3.07 -3.25 38.02
CA GLU A 513 -3.67 -4.56 37.78
C GLU A 513 -4.35 -4.53 36.39
N LEU A 514 -3.94 -5.48 35.54
CA LEU A 514 -4.48 -5.66 34.19
C LEU A 514 -5.91 -6.20 34.31
N THR A 515 -6.85 -5.29 34.60
CA THR A 515 -8.28 -5.52 34.56
C THR A 515 -8.80 -5.17 33.17
N ALA A 516 -9.95 -5.74 32.79
CA ALA A 516 -10.60 -5.39 31.52
C ALA A 516 -10.85 -3.87 31.39
N GLU A 517 -11.06 -3.18 32.52
CA GLU A 517 -11.30 -1.74 32.59
C GLU A 517 -10.02 -0.90 32.40
N SER A 518 -8.86 -1.35 32.91
CA SER A 518 -7.58 -0.64 32.73
C SER A 518 -7.01 -0.75 31.32
N LEU A 519 -7.32 -1.83 30.59
CA LEU A 519 -7.02 -2.00 29.15
C LEU A 519 -7.86 -1.08 28.24
N GLU A 520 -9.01 -0.61 28.74
CA GLU A 520 -9.89 0.32 28.04
C GLU A 520 -9.54 1.80 28.31
N ALA A 521 -8.59 2.09 29.21
CA ALA A 521 -8.11 3.45 29.48
C ALA A 521 -7.13 3.91 28.38
N GLY A 522 -7.64 4.60 27.38
CA GLY A 522 -6.89 5.20 26.27
C GLY A 522 -7.84 6.00 25.38
N ASP A 523 -7.33 6.84 24.49
CA ASP A 523 -8.07 7.82 23.65
C ASP A 523 -9.59 7.61 23.49
N ASN A 524 -10.34 8.72 23.66
CA ASN A 524 -11.79 8.88 23.46
C ASN A 524 -12.29 8.58 22.02
N ASN A 525 -11.48 7.93 21.19
CA ASN A 525 -11.83 7.54 19.84
C ASN A 525 -12.87 6.41 19.85
N GLN A 526 -14.01 6.68 19.20
CA GLN A 526 -15.14 5.76 19.15
C GLN A 526 -14.81 4.39 18.53
N PHE A 527 -13.74 4.28 17.72
CA PHE A 527 -13.29 3.04 17.07
C PHE A 527 -11.76 2.95 17.02
N CYS A 528 -11.21 1.75 17.19
CA CYS A 528 -9.84 1.44 16.82
C CYS A 528 -9.73 1.35 15.28
N TRP A 529 -8.99 2.29 14.67
CA TRP A 529 -8.85 2.39 13.22
C TRP A 529 -8.37 1.08 12.57
N ARG A 530 -7.37 0.41 13.17
CA ARG A 530 -6.83 -0.86 12.66
C ARG A 530 -7.92 -1.94 12.54
N ASN A 531 -8.71 -2.13 13.59
CA ASN A 531 -9.76 -3.15 13.62
C ASN A 531 -10.91 -2.79 12.67
N LEU A 532 -11.33 -1.53 12.68
CA LEU A 532 -12.33 -1.01 11.76
C LEU A 532 -11.91 -1.17 10.29
N PHE A 533 -10.64 -0.86 9.97
CA PHE A 533 -10.10 -0.97 8.63
C PHE A 533 -10.02 -2.43 8.16
N SER A 534 -9.61 -3.35 9.04
CA SER A 534 -9.65 -4.80 8.78
C SER A 534 -11.07 -5.28 8.46
N CYS A 535 -12.07 -4.87 9.26
CA CYS A 535 -13.48 -5.17 8.97
C CYS A 535 -13.91 -4.64 7.59
N ILE A 536 -13.56 -3.40 7.25
CA ILE A 536 -13.87 -2.81 5.94
C ILE A 536 -13.23 -3.63 4.81
N ASN A 537 -11.99 -4.08 4.98
CA ASN A 537 -11.29 -4.87 3.96
C ASN A 537 -11.88 -6.28 3.79
N LEU A 538 -12.26 -6.95 4.88
CA LEU A 538 -12.97 -8.24 4.78
C LEU A 538 -14.32 -8.08 4.04
N LEU A 539 -15.08 -7.01 4.31
CA LEU A 539 -16.30 -6.71 3.58
C LEU A 539 -16.03 -6.39 2.10
N ARG A 540 -14.92 -5.73 1.78
CA ARG A 540 -14.49 -5.47 0.40
C ARG A 540 -14.14 -6.74 -0.35
N ILE A 541 -13.39 -7.64 0.29
CA ILE A 541 -13.07 -8.96 -0.27
C ILE A 541 -14.38 -9.70 -0.54
N LEU A 542 -15.28 -9.76 0.44
CA LEU A 542 -16.58 -10.42 0.27
C LEU A 542 -17.40 -9.80 -0.88
N ASN A 543 -17.44 -8.48 -1.00
CA ASN A 543 -18.06 -7.79 -2.14
C ASN A 543 -17.40 -8.15 -3.47
N LYS A 544 -16.07 -8.22 -3.53
CA LYS A 544 -15.33 -8.57 -4.75
C LYS A 544 -15.59 -10.01 -5.17
N LEU A 545 -15.70 -10.94 -4.22
CA LEU A 545 -16.02 -12.34 -4.48
C LEU A 545 -17.43 -12.52 -5.04
N THR A 546 -18.42 -11.76 -4.55
CA THR A 546 -19.85 -11.98 -4.91
C THR A 546 -20.38 -11.06 -6.01
N LYS A 547 -19.71 -9.94 -6.30
CA LYS A 547 -20.17 -8.95 -7.28
C LYS A 547 -20.31 -9.57 -8.67
N TRP A 548 -21.51 -9.47 -9.24
CA TRP A 548 -21.89 -10.03 -10.55
C TRP A 548 -21.78 -11.56 -10.65
N LYS A 549 -21.74 -12.27 -9.51
CA LYS A 549 -21.68 -13.73 -9.47
C LYS A 549 -22.93 -14.28 -8.77
N HIS A 550 -23.83 -14.88 -9.54
CA HIS A 550 -25.07 -15.46 -9.04
C HIS A 550 -24.78 -16.56 -8.02
N SER A 551 -24.00 -17.57 -8.40
CA SER A 551 -23.52 -18.68 -7.56
C SER A 551 -23.07 -18.23 -6.16
N ARG A 552 -22.11 -17.29 -6.10
CA ARG A 552 -21.52 -16.81 -4.84
C ARG A 552 -22.45 -15.90 -4.04
N THR A 553 -23.38 -15.21 -4.70
CA THR A 553 -24.45 -14.49 -3.99
C THR A 553 -25.43 -15.47 -3.36
N MET A 554 -25.74 -16.58 -4.03
CA MET A 554 -26.55 -17.67 -3.46
C MET A 554 -25.85 -18.33 -2.27
N MET A 555 -24.53 -18.51 -2.29
CA MET A 555 -23.77 -18.95 -1.10
C MET A 555 -24.03 -18.06 0.12
N LEU A 556 -24.06 -16.74 -0.05
CA LEU A 556 -24.35 -15.80 1.06
C LEU A 556 -25.75 -16.02 1.65
N VAL A 557 -26.73 -16.34 0.81
CA VAL A 557 -28.12 -16.61 1.20
C VAL A 557 -28.18 -17.94 1.97
N VAL A 558 -27.53 -18.99 1.44
CA VAL A 558 -27.44 -20.32 2.08
C VAL A 558 -26.75 -20.24 3.45
N PHE A 559 -25.68 -19.47 3.57
CA PHE A 559 -24.99 -19.22 4.84
C PHE A 559 -25.72 -18.23 5.77
N LYS A 560 -26.96 -17.84 5.45
CA LYS A 560 -27.78 -16.91 6.26
C LYS A 560 -27.03 -15.63 6.60
N SER A 561 -26.35 -15.02 5.63
CA SER A 561 -25.49 -13.86 5.89
C SER A 561 -26.26 -12.58 6.20
N ALA A 562 -27.52 -12.44 5.76
CA ALA A 562 -28.28 -11.19 5.90
C ALA A 562 -28.48 -10.73 7.36
N PRO A 563 -28.86 -11.59 8.33
CA PRO A 563 -28.87 -11.24 9.75
C PRO A 563 -27.50 -10.82 10.31
N ILE A 564 -26.42 -11.48 9.89
CA ILE A 564 -25.04 -11.18 10.32
C ILE A 564 -24.66 -9.78 9.85
N LEU A 565 -24.84 -9.51 8.56
CA LEU A 565 -24.57 -8.22 7.93
C LEU A 565 -25.46 -7.11 8.49
N LYS A 566 -26.74 -7.39 8.76
CA LYS A 566 -27.64 -6.42 9.40
C LYS A 566 -27.16 -6.03 10.81
N ARG A 567 -26.61 -6.96 11.60
CA ARG A 567 -25.98 -6.61 12.88
C ARG A 567 -24.75 -5.73 12.70
N ALA A 568 -23.94 -5.96 11.67
CA ALA A 568 -22.78 -5.12 11.36
C ALA A 568 -23.17 -3.66 11.00
N LEU A 569 -24.41 -3.38 10.54
CA LEU A 569 -24.90 -2.02 10.31
C LEU A 569 -25.01 -1.17 11.59
N LYS A 570 -24.99 -1.79 12.78
CA LYS A 570 -24.95 -1.06 14.06
C LYS A 570 -23.69 -0.20 14.18
N VAL A 571 -22.61 -0.58 13.50
CA VAL A 571 -21.41 0.24 13.36
C VAL A 571 -21.75 1.46 12.52
N LYS A 572 -21.81 2.64 13.15
CA LYS A 572 -22.18 3.92 12.49
C LYS A 572 -21.01 4.54 11.71
N GLN A 573 -20.23 3.73 11.01
CA GLN A 573 -19.13 4.18 10.16
C GLN A 573 -19.52 4.05 8.68
N ALA A 574 -19.42 5.15 7.94
CA ALA A 574 -20.00 5.27 6.59
C ALA A 574 -19.46 4.25 5.58
N MET A 575 -18.14 4.02 5.57
CA MET A 575 -17.48 3.10 4.64
C MET A 575 -17.88 1.65 4.90
N MET A 576 -17.91 1.24 6.17
CA MET A 576 -18.33 -0.09 6.59
C MET A 576 -19.80 -0.32 6.23
N GLN A 577 -20.69 0.64 6.59
CA GLN A 577 -22.10 0.57 6.23
C GLN A 577 -22.31 0.45 4.72
N LEU A 578 -21.55 1.18 3.91
CA LEU A 578 -21.64 1.10 2.45
C LEU A 578 -21.38 -0.32 1.92
N TYR A 579 -20.30 -0.98 2.37
CA TYR A 579 -19.98 -2.33 1.90
C TYR A 579 -20.92 -3.40 2.44
N VAL A 580 -21.43 -3.23 3.66
CA VAL A 580 -22.49 -4.09 4.21
C VAL A 580 -23.78 -3.94 3.39
N LEU A 581 -24.20 -2.72 3.08
CA LEU A 581 -25.42 -2.45 2.30
C LEU A 581 -25.30 -2.96 0.86
N LYS A 582 -24.12 -2.91 0.24
CA LYS A 582 -23.89 -3.52 -1.08
C LYS A 582 -24.10 -5.04 -1.06
N LEU A 583 -23.62 -5.72 -0.02
CA LEU A 583 -23.84 -7.17 0.15
C LEU A 583 -25.29 -7.53 0.44
N LEU A 584 -25.99 -6.69 1.20
CA LEU A 584 -27.43 -6.85 1.43
C LEU A 584 -28.23 -6.62 0.15
N LYS A 585 -27.87 -5.59 -0.65
CA LYS A 585 -28.50 -5.28 -1.94
C LYS A 585 -28.52 -6.50 -2.86
N VAL A 586 -27.38 -7.15 -3.09
CA VAL A 586 -27.30 -8.29 -4.02
C VAL A 586 -28.10 -9.52 -3.55
N GLN A 587 -28.32 -9.67 -2.23
CA GLN A 587 -29.09 -10.78 -1.67
C GLN A 587 -30.60 -10.56 -1.69
N THR A 588 -31.06 -9.31 -1.72
CA THR A 588 -32.49 -8.96 -1.56
C THR A 588 -33.43 -9.63 -2.57
N LYS A 589 -32.97 -9.93 -3.78
CA LYS A 589 -33.76 -10.64 -4.80
C LYS A 589 -34.04 -12.11 -4.48
N TYR A 590 -33.27 -12.70 -3.56
CA TYR A 590 -33.40 -14.11 -3.14
C TYR A 590 -34.06 -14.27 -1.76
N LEU A 591 -34.15 -13.19 -0.97
CA LEU A 591 -34.73 -13.23 0.38
C LEU A 591 -36.27 -13.15 0.39
N GLY A 592 -36.87 -12.89 -0.77
CA GLY A 592 -38.31 -12.86 -0.97
C GLY A 592 -39.02 -11.60 -0.42
N ARG A 593 -40.32 -11.50 -0.73
CA ARG A 593 -41.14 -10.31 -0.45
C ARG A 593 -41.36 -10.05 1.05
N GLN A 594 -41.56 -11.10 1.85
CA GLN A 594 -41.82 -10.98 3.29
C GLN A 594 -40.59 -10.42 4.05
N TRP A 595 -39.39 -10.83 3.66
CA TRP A 595 -38.16 -10.29 4.22
C TRP A 595 -38.01 -8.80 3.91
N ARG A 596 -38.30 -8.37 2.67
CA ARG A 596 -38.22 -6.95 2.29
C ARG A 596 -39.21 -6.09 3.09
N LYS A 597 -40.45 -6.56 3.28
CA LYS A 597 -41.47 -5.88 4.12
C LYS A 597 -40.99 -5.69 5.56
N SER A 598 -40.47 -6.75 6.19
CA SER A 598 -39.96 -6.70 7.57
C SER A 598 -38.62 -5.96 7.74
N ASN A 599 -37.92 -5.65 6.64
CA ASN A 599 -36.61 -4.98 6.66
C ASN A 599 -36.62 -3.64 5.91
N MET A 600 -37.76 -2.93 5.92
CA MET A 600 -37.92 -1.66 5.18
C MET A 600 -36.83 -0.62 5.52
N LYS A 601 -36.42 -0.50 6.79
CA LYS A 601 -35.31 0.38 7.20
C LYS A 601 -34.00 0.06 6.45
N THR A 602 -33.71 -1.22 6.24
CA THR A 602 -32.55 -1.68 5.47
C THR A 602 -32.73 -1.39 3.98
N MET A 603 -33.93 -1.61 3.44
CA MET A 603 -34.26 -1.27 2.05
C MET A 603 -34.07 0.23 1.77
N SER A 604 -34.58 1.10 2.65
CA SER A 604 -34.39 2.55 2.56
C SER A 604 -32.92 2.94 2.67
N ALA A 605 -32.14 2.31 3.56
CA ALA A 605 -30.71 2.56 3.66
C ALA A 605 -29.93 2.14 2.40
N ILE A 606 -30.29 1.01 1.78
CA ILE A 606 -29.73 0.61 0.48
C ILE A 606 -30.09 1.66 -0.58
N TYR A 607 -31.34 2.12 -0.61
CA TYR A 607 -31.80 3.11 -1.57
C TYR A 607 -31.03 4.43 -1.45
N GLN A 608 -30.80 4.89 -0.22
CA GLN A 608 -30.12 6.16 0.06
C GLN A 608 -28.60 6.11 -0.14
N LYS A 609 -27.94 4.99 0.21
CA LYS A 609 -26.48 4.94 0.35
C LYS A 609 -25.77 4.13 -0.74
N VAL A 610 -26.47 3.29 -1.50
CA VAL A 610 -25.87 2.44 -2.54
C VAL A 610 -26.28 2.96 -3.92
N ARG A 611 -25.33 3.03 -4.85
CA ARG A 611 -25.61 3.44 -6.23
C ARG A 611 -26.53 2.43 -6.94
N HIS A 612 -27.52 2.95 -7.68
CA HIS A 612 -28.41 2.18 -8.53
C HIS A 612 -28.09 2.35 -10.01
N ARG A 613 -28.46 1.35 -10.80
CA ARG A 613 -28.46 1.38 -12.26
C ARG A 613 -29.90 1.25 -12.76
N LEU A 614 -30.15 1.70 -13.99
CA LEU A 614 -31.48 1.64 -14.59
C LEU A 614 -32.03 0.21 -14.69
N ASN A 615 -31.15 -0.78 -14.89
CA ASN A 615 -31.51 -2.19 -15.03
C ASN A 615 -31.42 -2.96 -13.70
N ASP A 616 -31.31 -2.27 -12.56
CA ASP A 616 -31.19 -2.94 -11.26
C ASP A 616 -32.56 -3.48 -10.80
N ASP A 617 -32.73 -4.79 -10.77
CA ASP A 617 -33.97 -5.49 -10.40
C ASP A 617 -34.06 -5.89 -8.91
N TRP A 618 -33.00 -5.66 -8.12
CA TRP A 618 -32.85 -6.12 -6.73
C TRP A 618 -34.08 -5.92 -5.80
N ALA A 619 -34.83 -4.81 -5.96
CA ALA A 619 -35.95 -4.49 -5.08
C ALA A 619 -37.26 -5.22 -5.43
N TYR A 620 -37.40 -5.66 -6.69
CA TYR A 620 -38.64 -6.23 -7.23
C TYR A 620 -38.49 -7.66 -7.77
N GLY A 621 -37.26 -8.08 -8.09
CA GLY A 621 -36.93 -9.44 -8.51
C GLY A 621 -37.27 -10.46 -7.43
N ASN A 622 -37.95 -11.53 -7.84
CA ASN A 622 -38.17 -12.74 -7.06
C ASN A 622 -37.65 -13.90 -7.90
N ASP A 623 -36.39 -14.24 -7.71
CA ASP A 623 -35.74 -15.35 -8.42
C ASP A 623 -36.06 -16.65 -7.65
N LEU A 624 -37.33 -17.10 -7.77
CA LEU A 624 -37.86 -18.25 -7.03
C LEU A 624 -37.31 -19.60 -7.53
N ASP A 625 -36.78 -19.63 -8.76
CA ASP A 625 -36.21 -20.82 -9.40
C ASP A 625 -34.72 -21.05 -9.06
N ALA A 626 -34.09 -20.12 -8.32
CA ALA A 626 -32.70 -20.24 -7.90
C ALA A 626 -32.54 -21.33 -6.83
N ARG A 627 -32.17 -22.54 -7.24
CA ARG A 627 -32.03 -23.67 -6.33
C ARG A 627 -30.75 -23.54 -5.49
N PRO A 628 -30.82 -23.72 -4.15
CA PRO A 628 -29.68 -23.58 -3.24
C PRO A 628 -28.47 -24.48 -3.50
N TRP A 629 -28.56 -25.49 -4.37
CA TRP A 629 -27.47 -26.44 -4.68
C TRP A 629 -26.85 -26.24 -6.06
N ASP A 630 -27.42 -25.37 -6.90
CA ASP A 630 -26.92 -25.13 -8.26
C ASP A 630 -25.61 -24.32 -8.24
N PHE A 631 -25.33 -23.58 -7.17
CA PHE A 631 -24.11 -22.79 -7.04
C PHE A 631 -22.84 -23.67 -6.98
N GLN A 632 -22.89 -24.86 -6.38
CA GLN A 632 -21.73 -25.75 -6.33
C GLN A 632 -21.37 -26.25 -7.74
N ALA A 633 -22.37 -26.58 -8.55
CA ALA A 633 -22.16 -27.03 -9.92
C ALA A 633 -21.57 -25.91 -10.80
N GLU A 634 -22.09 -24.68 -10.67
CA GLU A 634 -21.55 -23.51 -11.37
C GLU A 634 -20.09 -23.19 -10.98
N GLU A 635 -19.74 -23.26 -9.69
CA GLU A 635 -18.35 -23.02 -9.25
C GLU A 635 -17.40 -24.16 -9.68
N CYS A 636 -17.87 -25.42 -9.70
CA CYS A 636 -17.10 -26.54 -10.24
C CYS A 636 -16.87 -26.41 -11.76
N ALA A 637 -17.87 -25.97 -12.51
CA ALA A 637 -17.73 -25.71 -13.95
C ALA A 637 -16.77 -24.54 -14.21
N LEU A 638 -16.88 -23.45 -13.44
CA LEU A 638 -15.96 -22.32 -13.53
C LEU A 638 -14.51 -22.73 -13.23
N ARG A 639 -14.29 -23.56 -12.20
CA ARG A 639 -12.99 -24.15 -11.88
C ARG A 639 -12.41 -24.91 -13.06
N ALA A 640 -13.17 -25.84 -13.65
CA ALA A 640 -12.70 -26.63 -14.77
C ALA A 640 -12.30 -25.75 -15.97
N ASN A 641 -13.04 -24.67 -16.22
CA ASN A 641 -12.70 -23.71 -17.28
C ASN A 641 -11.41 -22.93 -16.99
N ILE A 642 -11.19 -22.51 -15.73
CA ILE A 642 -9.97 -21.80 -15.33
C ILE A 642 -8.76 -22.75 -15.35
N GLU A 643 -8.90 -23.98 -14.84
CA GLU A 643 -7.85 -25.00 -14.92
C GLU A 643 -7.50 -25.32 -16.37
N ARG A 644 -8.50 -25.47 -17.26
CA ARG A 644 -8.27 -25.67 -18.70
C ARG A 644 -7.56 -24.48 -19.35
N PHE A 645 -7.92 -23.25 -18.99
CA PHE A 645 -7.23 -22.03 -19.46
C PHE A 645 -5.77 -22.01 -19.00
N ASN A 646 -5.52 -22.28 -17.71
CA ASN A 646 -4.19 -22.26 -17.13
C ASN A 646 -3.31 -23.39 -17.67
N SER A 647 -3.84 -24.62 -17.81
CA SER A 647 -3.13 -25.71 -18.46
C SER A 647 -2.79 -25.37 -19.91
N ARG A 648 -3.72 -24.77 -20.67
CA ARG A 648 -3.43 -24.35 -22.05
C ARG A 648 -2.35 -23.27 -22.16
N ARG A 649 -2.23 -22.39 -21.17
CA ARG A 649 -1.35 -21.20 -21.20
C ARG A 649 0.02 -21.43 -20.55
N TYR A 650 0.08 -22.22 -19.48
CA TYR A 650 1.25 -22.34 -18.61
C TYR A 650 1.84 -23.76 -18.56
N ASP A 651 1.12 -24.78 -19.05
CA ASP A 651 1.64 -26.14 -19.14
C ASP A 651 2.52 -26.30 -20.38
N LYS A 652 3.82 -26.53 -20.17
CA LYS A 652 4.81 -26.71 -21.24
C LYS A 652 4.66 -28.04 -22.00
N SER A 653 3.84 -28.96 -21.48
CA SER A 653 3.65 -30.30 -22.08
C SER A 653 2.65 -30.32 -23.24
N ASN A 654 1.82 -29.28 -23.39
CA ASN A 654 0.70 -29.25 -24.33
C ASN A 654 0.79 -28.05 -25.29
N SER A 655 1.95 -27.91 -25.93
CA SER A 655 2.29 -26.85 -26.88
C SER A 655 1.52 -27.03 -28.20
N ASN A 656 0.24 -26.69 -28.21
CA ASN A 656 -0.48 -26.54 -29.47
C ASN A 656 0.05 -25.27 -30.18
N PRO A 657 0.74 -25.38 -31.34
CA PRO A 657 1.49 -24.29 -31.96
C PRO A 657 0.63 -23.07 -32.33
N ASP A 658 -0.67 -23.27 -32.57
CA ASP A 658 -1.64 -22.20 -32.88
C ASP A 658 -1.83 -21.18 -31.74
N PHE A 659 -1.30 -21.46 -30.54
CA PHE A 659 -1.49 -20.62 -29.34
C PHE A 659 -0.19 -20.17 -28.68
N LEU A 660 0.95 -20.33 -29.36
CA LEU A 660 2.19 -19.65 -28.99
C LEU A 660 2.05 -18.13 -29.26
N PRO A 661 2.78 -17.27 -28.51
CA PRO A 661 2.85 -15.86 -28.86
C PRO A 661 3.33 -15.73 -30.31
N VAL A 662 2.50 -15.16 -31.18
CA VAL A 662 2.89 -14.89 -32.55
C VAL A 662 3.95 -13.79 -32.52
N ASP A 663 5.04 -13.96 -33.26
CA ASP A 663 6.03 -12.93 -33.43
C ASP A 663 5.42 -11.77 -34.23
N ASN A 664 5.01 -10.72 -33.52
CA ASN A 664 4.41 -9.52 -34.11
C ASN A 664 5.48 -8.49 -34.53
N CYS A 665 6.77 -8.82 -34.41
CA CYS A 665 7.85 -7.95 -34.82
C CYS A 665 8.14 -8.15 -36.31
N LEU A 666 7.71 -7.18 -37.14
CA LEU A 666 7.94 -7.19 -38.58
C LEU A 666 9.42 -7.42 -38.94
N GLN A 667 10.34 -6.86 -38.14
CA GLN A 667 11.78 -6.97 -38.34
C GLN A 667 12.32 -8.39 -38.07
N SER A 668 11.71 -9.10 -37.13
CA SER A 668 12.07 -10.47 -36.76
C SER A 668 11.50 -11.47 -37.77
N VAL A 669 10.25 -11.26 -38.20
CA VAL A 669 9.60 -12.05 -39.27
C VAL A 669 10.32 -11.88 -40.61
N LEU A 670 10.68 -10.65 -41.00
CA LEU A 670 11.44 -10.38 -42.23
C LEU A 670 12.92 -10.77 -42.12
N GLY A 671 13.43 -10.99 -40.91
CA GLY A 671 14.80 -11.42 -40.64
C GLY A 671 14.99 -12.93 -40.63
N GLN A 672 13.91 -13.71 -40.58
CA GLN A 672 13.98 -15.17 -40.67
C GLN A 672 14.41 -15.59 -42.08
N ARG A 673 15.50 -16.36 -42.17
CA ARG A 673 15.84 -17.09 -43.39
C ARG A 673 14.88 -18.28 -43.52
N VAL A 674 13.95 -18.17 -44.45
CA VAL A 674 13.11 -19.30 -44.87
C VAL A 674 13.84 -20.01 -46.00
N ASP A 675 14.24 -21.26 -45.76
CA ASP A 675 14.83 -22.09 -46.82
C ASP A 675 13.71 -22.55 -47.76
N LEU A 676 13.68 -21.97 -48.96
CA LEU A 676 12.70 -22.29 -49.98
C LEU A 676 13.08 -23.61 -50.68
N PRO A 677 12.12 -24.50 -50.98
CA PRO A 677 12.40 -25.73 -51.74
C PRO A 677 13.08 -25.43 -53.08
N GLU A 678 14.02 -26.28 -53.53
CA GLU A 678 14.76 -26.07 -54.80
C GLU A 678 13.81 -25.95 -56.00
N ASP A 679 12.73 -26.73 -56.03
CA ASP A 679 11.70 -26.65 -57.07
C ASP A 679 10.98 -25.29 -57.13
N PHE A 680 10.81 -24.64 -55.97
CA PHE A 680 10.22 -23.30 -55.90
C PHE A 680 11.21 -22.25 -56.37
N GLN A 681 12.49 -22.40 -56.01
CA GLN A 681 13.55 -21.49 -56.48
C GLN A 681 13.76 -21.58 -58.00
N MET A 682 13.69 -22.78 -58.58
CA MET A 682 13.79 -22.98 -60.03
C MET A 682 12.60 -22.43 -60.81
N ASN A 683 11.40 -22.43 -60.23
CA ASN A 683 10.17 -22.00 -60.90
C ASN A 683 9.62 -20.67 -60.36
N TYR A 684 10.47 -19.90 -59.68
CA TYR A 684 10.07 -18.68 -58.98
C TYR A 684 9.45 -17.63 -59.92
N ASP A 685 10.02 -17.45 -61.11
CA ASP A 685 9.54 -16.48 -62.10
C ASP A 685 8.13 -16.83 -62.61
N LEU A 686 7.87 -18.11 -62.85
CA LEU A 686 6.56 -18.65 -63.25
C LEU A 686 5.51 -18.50 -62.14
N TRP A 687 5.92 -18.67 -60.88
CA TRP A 687 5.04 -18.43 -59.73
C TRP A 687 4.70 -16.95 -59.56
N LEU A 688 5.68 -16.05 -59.72
CA LEU A 688 5.49 -14.60 -59.68
C LEU A 688 4.50 -14.13 -60.75
N GLU A 689 4.67 -14.60 -62.00
CA GLU A 689 3.73 -14.29 -63.08
C GLU A 689 2.33 -14.75 -62.74
N ARG A 690 2.16 -15.99 -62.28
CA ARG A 690 0.83 -16.57 -62.07
C ARG A 690 0.11 -16.06 -60.83
N GLU A 691 0.80 -15.96 -59.70
CA GLU A 691 0.17 -15.72 -58.40
C GLU A 691 0.23 -14.25 -57.95
N VAL A 692 1.21 -13.48 -58.43
CA VAL A 692 1.43 -12.09 -57.99
C VAL A 692 1.07 -11.09 -59.08
N PHE A 693 1.54 -11.29 -60.32
CA PHE A 693 1.28 -10.33 -61.40
C PHE A 693 -0.06 -10.55 -62.10
N SER A 694 -0.52 -11.80 -62.23
CA SER A 694 -1.80 -12.12 -62.88
C SER A 694 -3.02 -11.98 -61.97
N ASN A 695 -2.84 -12.00 -60.65
CA ASN A 695 -3.93 -11.87 -59.69
C ASN A 695 -4.05 -10.41 -59.21
N PRO A 696 -5.21 -9.75 -59.40
CA PRO A 696 -5.43 -8.42 -58.84
C PRO A 696 -5.53 -8.51 -57.32
N ILE A 697 -4.55 -7.94 -56.60
CA ILE A 697 -4.55 -7.90 -55.14
C ILE A 697 -5.69 -6.99 -54.67
N SER A 698 -6.67 -7.56 -53.96
CA SER A 698 -7.77 -6.81 -53.34
C SER A 698 -7.29 -6.14 -52.05
N TRP A 699 -6.68 -4.97 -52.19
CA TRP A 699 -6.12 -4.20 -51.07
C TRP A 699 -7.15 -3.83 -50.00
N GLU A 700 -8.44 -3.89 -50.31
CA GLU A 700 -9.53 -3.58 -49.37
C GLU A 700 -9.73 -4.66 -48.29
N GLU A 701 -9.41 -5.93 -48.57
CA GLU A 701 -9.54 -7.02 -47.58
C GLU A 701 -8.39 -7.05 -46.57
N LEU A 702 -7.24 -6.45 -46.91
CA LEU A 702 -6.04 -6.44 -46.06
C LEU A 702 -6.07 -5.36 -44.96
N LEU A 703 -7.10 -4.50 -44.95
CA LEU A 703 -7.29 -3.38 -44.03
C LEU A 703 -8.49 -3.56 -43.07
N GLN A 704 -9.19 -4.69 -43.13
CA GLN A 704 -10.19 -5.11 -42.11
C GLN A 704 -9.52 -5.93 -41.02
#